data_AF-A0AA36J076-F1
#
_entry.id   AF-A0AA36J076-F1
#
_cell.length_a   1.000
_cell.length_b   1.000
_cell.length_c   1.000
_cell.angle_alpha   90.00
_cell.angle_beta   90.00
_cell.angle_gamma   90.00
#
_symmetry.space_group_name_H-M   'P 1'
#
loop_
_entity.id
_entity.type
_entity.pdbx_description
1 polymer ?
#
loop_
_entity_poly.entity_id
_entity_poly.type
_entity_poly.pdbx_seq_one_letter_code
_entity_poly.pdbx_strand_id
1 'polypeptide(L)'
;MLTPICGTAVAPVAFQNGSELRAAVIAWQLDAERSRLISTYGNIGRWDVSQVTNMSRLFSEQRRFNEEIGDWNTSAVTDMEYMFSDAEAFNQPIGSWNTSAVSNMAFMFYRAKAFNQPIGSWNTSAVTNMRSMLSGVQAFNQPIGPWNTSAVTSMVAMFWDAKVFNQPIGSWNTSAVTNMAAMFHGAQAFNQPIGSWDTSAVTNMVSMFNGAEAFNQPIGSWDTSALTTMVSIFSGAKAFNKPIGAWDTAGVTSMAYMFNGAEAFNQPIGSWNTSAVTQMMNMFSGAKAFNQPIGSWNTTAVTTMAYMFRGARAFDQPMGSWNTSAVTSMVAMFDGAQSFDQPIGSWDVSALKSHDRMFHALMPPCEAGRGPGRNQLMCERCGVGQHAPASGFCQGCPAGAVPSDDRGTCVECPMLHYSARGRDKCLACNPPLVLADNHCVWWHLPLVALCVAGLAVAARLLHGCNRARKAGKIERLLQDMYAELWDEGPTFAATYSKKLEGLGCQKAAERIGEMRAIQSQRAGVSTAYLLSPEFSQLAIDRSGKDDPTFIELKTAFWLSGAPIGQDIICPRDGRAGCALVDWMPREHRREQTHFMSWTWKYSVQQVQSALQTFQGCLGAQPCYLFVCFFANNQFRIIVEGTTVGSDDLEDVFESNLKRIGKMVAILDTWDAPMYLTRIWTVYEQYVASTIQIEVQFIMPKAAANHLQRQIARGSEGINQVIKALSQVDSEKAEAWKLEDEMKVKSLIQDSVGFHAVDVHVTNVMTTWIGKVLEQTCRELLESARVTEVSKREDCRIGQVTSSSADSKGEPLFLANF
;
A
#
# COMPACT_ATOMS: atom_id res chain seq x y z
N MET A 1 -10.96 -41.03 53.42
CA MET A 1 -11.08 -39.56 53.43
C MET A 1 -9.73 -38.99 53.05
N LEU A 2 -9.65 -38.16 52.00
CA LEU A 2 -8.48 -37.34 51.70
C LEU A 2 -9.01 -35.98 51.22
N THR A 3 -8.97 -34.99 52.10
CA THR A 3 -9.27 -33.60 51.76
C THR A 3 -8.08 -32.98 51.02
N PRO A 4 -8.28 -32.25 49.91
CA PRO A 4 -7.24 -31.40 49.36
C PRO A 4 -6.82 -30.37 50.41
N ILE A 5 -5.52 -30.22 50.65
CA ILE A 5 -5.01 -29.12 51.48
C ILE A 5 -5.14 -27.86 50.63
N CYS A 6 -6.11 -27.01 50.97
CA CYS A 6 -6.20 -25.69 50.37
C CYS A 6 -4.98 -24.87 50.83
N GLY A 7 -4.08 -24.57 49.91
CA GLY A 7 -2.97 -23.66 50.18
C GLY A 7 -3.54 -22.30 50.57
N THR A 8 -3.10 -21.76 51.71
CA THR A 8 -3.51 -20.44 52.18
C THR A 8 -3.05 -19.38 51.18
N ALA A 9 -4.00 -18.76 50.48
CA ALA A 9 -3.71 -17.60 49.65
C ALA A 9 -3.15 -16.50 50.56
N VAL A 10 -1.87 -16.15 50.37
CA VAL A 10 -1.27 -14.97 50.98
C VAL A 10 -2.02 -13.75 50.42
N ALA A 11 -2.53 -12.88 51.28
CA ALA A 11 -3.18 -11.65 50.84
C ALA A 11 -2.17 -10.82 50.02
N PRO A 12 -2.54 -10.28 48.85
CA PRO A 12 -1.61 -9.53 48.01
C PRO A 12 -1.06 -8.33 48.78
N VAL A 13 0.26 -8.21 48.84
CA VAL A 13 0.92 -7.09 49.52
C VAL A 13 0.77 -5.85 48.64
N ALA A 14 0.02 -4.86 49.13
CA ALA A 14 -0.25 -3.63 48.40
C ALA A 14 0.97 -2.71 48.37
N PHE A 15 1.34 -2.24 47.17
CA PHE A 15 2.40 -1.26 46.98
C PHE A 15 2.00 0.10 47.55
N GLN A 16 2.73 0.58 48.56
CA GLN A 16 2.38 1.79 49.31
C GLN A 16 2.69 3.08 48.54
N ASN A 17 3.53 3.00 47.48
CA ASN A 17 3.92 4.13 46.65
C ASN A 17 4.59 3.67 45.34
N GLY A 18 4.75 4.59 44.38
CA GLY A 18 5.37 4.33 43.09
C GLY A 18 6.87 3.98 43.12
N SER A 19 7.60 4.32 44.19
CA SER A 19 9.02 3.95 44.33
C SER A 19 9.18 2.47 44.70
N GLU A 20 8.30 1.95 45.55
CA GLU A 20 8.22 0.54 45.89
C GLU A 20 7.84 -0.30 44.66
N LEU A 21 6.79 0.12 43.94
CA LEU A 21 6.37 -0.53 42.69
C LEU A 21 7.49 -0.51 41.64
N ARG A 22 8.21 0.61 41.48
CA ARG A 22 9.35 0.71 40.55
C ARG A 22 10.49 -0.22 40.94
N ALA A 23 10.81 -0.35 42.23
CA ALA A 23 11.82 -1.30 42.70
C ALA A 23 11.43 -2.75 42.40
N ALA A 24 10.16 -3.11 42.57
CA ALA A 24 9.65 -4.43 42.21
C ALA A 24 9.67 -4.67 40.68
N VAL A 25 9.28 -3.68 39.86
CA VAL A 25 9.36 -3.80 38.39
C VAL A 25 10.79 -3.95 37.90
N ILE A 26 11.76 -3.20 38.46
CA ILE A 26 13.19 -3.35 38.11
C ILE A 26 13.67 -4.76 38.46
N ALA A 27 13.29 -5.30 39.63
CA ALA A 27 13.62 -6.67 40.01
C ALA A 27 12.86 -7.73 39.19
N TRP A 28 11.67 -7.45 38.64
CA TRP A 28 10.91 -8.38 37.78
C TRP A 28 11.60 -8.66 36.43
N GLN A 29 12.44 -7.73 35.99
CA GLN A 29 13.32 -7.88 34.82
C GLN A 29 14.61 -8.67 35.11
N LEU A 30 14.83 -9.11 36.35
CA LEU A 30 15.95 -9.96 36.75
C LEU A 30 15.43 -11.36 37.08
N ASP A 31 15.71 -12.35 36.21
CA ASP A 31 15.21 -13.74 36.37
C ASP A 31 15.52 -14.34 37.75
N ALA A 32 16.66 -13.99 38.34
CA ALA A 32 17.06 -14.43 39.68
C ALA A 32 16.14 -13.91 40.81
N GLU A 33 15.53 -12.74 40.64
CA GLU A 33 14.65 -12.10 41.62
C GLU A 33 13.16 -12.41 41.37
N ARG A 34 12.79 -12.77 40.12
CA ARG A 34 11.39 -13.05 39.72
C ARG A 34 10.69 -14.05 40.65
N SER A 35 11.36 -15.13 41.04
CA SER A 35 10.81 -16.13 42.01
C SER A 35 10.52 -15.55 43.40
N ARG A 36 11.33 -14.58 43.87
CA ARG A 36 11.13 -13.90 45.16
C ARG A 36 9.99 -12.88 45.08
N LEU A 37 9.80 -12.24 43.93
CA LEU A 37 8.66 -11.36 43.70
C LEU A 37 7.35 -12.14 43.62
N ILE A 38 7.33 -13.29 42.92
CA ILE A 38 6.16 -14.17 42.85
C ILE A 38 5.74 -14.65 44.25
N SER A 39 6.68 -14.97 45.15
CA SER A 39 6.34 -15.36 46.52
C SER A 39 5.95 -14.20 47.47
N THR A 40 6.21 -12.95 47.08
CA THR A 40 5.91 -11.75 47.89
C THR A 40 4.62 -11.04 47.43
N TYR A 41 4.47 -10.85 46.12
CA TYR A 41 3.42 -10.04 45.48
C TYR A 41 2.56 -10.83 44.48
N GLY A 42 2.93 -12.08 44.18
CA GLY A 42 2.33 -12.85 43.09
C GLY A 42 2.87 -12.47 41.70
N ASN A 43 2.23 -12.99 40.65
CA ASN A 43 2.52 -12.59 39.27
C ASN A 43 2.15 -11.12 39.04
N ILE A 44 2.88 -10.44 38.16
CA ILE A 44 2.77 -8.98 37.95
C ILE A 44 1.35 -8.48 37.68
N GLY A 45 0.53 -9.20 36.91
CA GLY A 45 -0.89 -8.85 36.67
C GLY A 45 -1.83 -8.96 37.87
N ARG A 46 -1.34 -9.45 39.03
CA ARG A 46 -2.09 -9.56 40.30
C ARG A 46 -1.56 -8.63 41.40
N TRP A 47 -0.60 -7.76 41.08
CA TRP A 47 -0.04 -6.80 42.03
C TRP A 47 -1.07 -5.74 42.43
N ASP A 48 -1.28 -5.54 43.74
CA ASP A 48 -2.14 -4.48 44.24
C ASP A 48 -1.40 -3.13 44.21
N VAL A 49 -1.72 -2.35 43.19
CA VAL A 49 -1.20 -0.99 42.95
C VAL A 49 -2.20 0.10 43.38
N SER A 50 -3.25 -0.24 44.13
CA SER A 50 -4.38 0.67 44.43
C SER A 50 -4.02 1.95 45.20
N GLN A 51 -2.88 1.97 45.89
CA GLN A 51 -2.37 3.15 46.62
C GLN A 51 -1.33 3.95 45.81
N VAL A 52 -0.96 3.50 44.60
CA VAL A 52 0.09 4.11 43.79
C VAL A 52 -0.45 5.30 43.00
N THR A 53 -0.05 6.51 43.41
CA THR A 53 -0.47 7.76 42.75
C THR A 53 0.40 8.19 41.57
N ASN A 54 1.62 7.64 41.44
CA ASN A 54 2.58 7.98 40.40
C ASN A 54 3.16 6.72 39.75
N MET A 55 2.92 6.55 38.46
CA MET A 55 3.46 5.45 37.63
C MET A 55 4.39 5.97 36.52
N SER A 56 4.88 7.21 36.64
CA SER A 56 5.81 7.78 35.66
C SER A 56 7.02 6.87 35.44
N ARG A 57 7.46 6.71 34.19
CA ARG A 57 8.65 5.94 33.77
C ARG A 57 8.67 4.48 34.21
N LEU A 58 7.55 3.88 34.63
CA LEU A 58 7.56 2.58 35.30
C LEU A 58 8.14 1.45 34.44
N PHE A 59 7.76 1.41 33.15
CA PHE A 59 8.26 0.48 32.15
C PHE A 59 9.15 1.17 31.08
N SER A 60 9.69 2.34 31.40
CA SER A 60 10.55 3.12 30.49
C SER A 60 11.79 2.32 30.08
N GLU A 61 12.11 2.37 28.79
CA GLU A 61 13.20 1.67 28.11
C GLU A 61 13.14 0.12 28.15
N GLN A 62 12.07 -0.46 28.71
CA GLN A 62 11.90 -1.92 28.78
C GLN A 62 11.39 -2.47 27.44
N ARG A 63 12.23 -2.44 26.41
CA ARG A 63 11.88 -2.75 24.99
C ARG A 63 11.16 -4.07 24.75
N ARG A 64 11.32 -5.05 25.65
CA ARG A 64 10.70 -6.40 25.58
C ARG A 64 9.52 -6.58 26.54
N PHE A 65 9.16 -5.58 27.34
CA PHE A 65 8.08 -5.69 28.31
C PHE A 65 6.73 -5.81 27.59
N ASN A 66 6.02 -6.91 27.85
CA ASN A 66 4.69 -7.18 27.33
C ASN A 66 3.92 -8.12 28.29
N GLU A 67 4.10 -7.93 29.60
CA GLU A 67 3.46 -8.76 30.64
C GLU A 67 2.04 -8.26 30.94
N GLU A 68 1.11 -9.18 31.22
CA GLU A 68 -0.30 -8.85 31.50
C GLU A 68 -0.46 -7.95 32.74
N ILE A 69 -1.03 -6.74 32.55
CA ILE A 69 -1.28 -5.74 33.61
C ILE A 69 -2.67 -5.08 33.51
N GLY A 70 -3.58 -5.63 32.70
CA GLY A 70 -4.93 -5.09 32.48
C GLY A 70 -5.83 -5.07 33.73
N ASP A 71 -5.55 -5.94 34.70
CA ASP A 71 -6.29 -6.08 35.97
C ASP A 71 -5.81 -5.12 37.08
N TRP A 72 -4.85 -4.24 36.79
CA TRP A 72 -4.34 -3.26 37.76
C TRP A 72 -5.37 -2.19 38.13
N ASN A 73 -5.59 -1.98 39.45
CA ASN A 73 -6.42 -0.90 39.93
C ASN A 73 -5.68 0.46 39.90
N THR A 74 -5.82 1.18 38.78
CA THR A 74 -5.19 2.48 38.53
C THR A 74 -5.95 3.69 39.10
N SER A 75 -7.04 3.51 39.88
CA SER A 75 -7.95 4.60 40.25
C SER A 75 -7.32 5.74 41.06
N ALA A 76 -6.17 5.51 41.70
CA ALA A 76 -5.41 6.52 42.46
C ALA A 76 -4.33 7.24 41.61
N VAL A 77 -4.05 6.78 40.39
CA VAL A 77 -2.93 7.27 39.57
C VAL A 77 -3.25 8.66 39.02
N THR A 78 -2.34 9.61 39.29
CA THR A 78 -2.41 11.00 38.86
C THR A 78 -1.40 11.36 37.76
N ASP A 79 -0.35 10.55 37.61
CA ASP A 79 0.78 10.79 36.70
C ASP A 79 1.26 9.48 36.05
N MET A 80 1.30 9.47 34.71
CA MET A 80 1.77 8.36 33.86
C MET A 80 2.88 8.81 32.89
N GLU A 81 3.62 9.89 33.19
CA GLU A 81 4.67 10.44 32.30
C GLU A 81 5.68 9.35 31.86
N TYR A 82 5.97 9.20 30.56
CA TYR A 82 6.91 8.19 30.03
C TYR A 82 6.63 6.72 30.47
N MET A 83 5.43 6.37 30.96
CA MET A 83 5.18 5.06 31.61
C MET A 83 5.62 3.85 30.77
N PHE A 84 5.40 3.88 29.45
CA PHE A 84 5.82 2.86 28.47
C PHE A 84 6.76 3.43 27.39
N SER A 85 7.50 4.50 27.71
CA SER A 85 8.47 5.09 26.78
C SER A 85 9.50 4.05 26.36
N ASP A 86 9.79 3.93 25.07
CA ASP A 86 10.69 2.93 24.47
C ASP A 86 10.32 1.46 24.81
N ALA A 87 9.11 1.17 25.30
CA ALA A 87 8.63 -0.21 25.49
C ALA A 87 8.16 -0.80 24.14
N GLU A 88 9.11 -1.00 23.22
CA GLU A 88 8.85 -1.26 21.79
C GLU A 88 7.88 -2.42 21.51
N ALA A 89 7.89 -3.47 22.34
CA ALA A 89 7.03 -4.66 22.23
C ALA A 89 5.71 -4.59 23.03
N PHE A 90 5.44 -3.52 23.78
CA PHE A 90 4.27 -3.45 24.66
C PHE A 90 2.95 -3.28 23.87
N ASN A 91 2.02 -4.22 24.05
CA ASN A 91 0.72 -4.25 23.40
C ASN A 91 -0.36 -4.98 24.24
N GLN A 92 -0.28 -4.90 25.58
CA GLN A 92 -1.24 -5.57 26.48
C GLN A 92 -2.51 -4.73 26.74
N PRO A 93 -3.70 -5.35 26.87
CA PRO A 93 -4.96 -4.63 26.96
C PRO A 93 -5.09 -3.87 28.29
N ILE A 94 -5.15 -2.54 28.19
CA ILE A 94 -5.24 -1.59 29.32
C ILE A 94 -6.43 -0.63 29.18
N GLY A 95 -7.35 -0.88 28.26
CA GLY A 95 -8.59 -0.10 28.08
C GLY A 95 -9.57 -0.19 29.26
N SER A 96 -9.35 -1.13 30.18
CA SER A 96 -10.03 -1.32 31.47
C SER A 96 -9.59 -0.33 32.56
N TRP A 97 -8.44 0.31 32.41
CA TRP A 97 -7.84 1.16 33.44
C TRP A 97 -8.68 2.40 33.74
N ASN A 98 -8.80 2.73 35.03
CA ASN A 98 -9.43 3.97 35.47
C ASN A 98 -8.43 5.13 35.43
N THR A 99 -8.53 5.96 34.40
CA THR A 99 -7.68 7.14 34.20
C THR A 99 -8.25 8.44 34.75
N SER A 100 -9.39 8.44 35.45
CA SER A 100 -10.13 9.68 35.78
C SER A 100 -9.39 10.66 36.67
N ALA A 101 -8.37 10.21 37.41
CA ALA A 101 -7.49 11.04 38.23
C ALA A 101 -6.20 11.48 37.51
N VAL A 102 -5.91 10.95 36.32
CA VAL A 102 -4.65 11.18 35.60
C VAL A 102 -4.65 12.58 34.99
N SER A 103 -3.68 13.40 35.42
CA SER A 103 -3.49 14.78 34.97
C SER A 103 -2.39 14.94 33.91
N ASN A 104 -1.46 13.98 33.84
CA ASN A 104 -0.29 13.98 32.97
C ASN A 104 -0.11 12.63 32.25
N MET A 105 -0.13 12.66 30.92
CA MET A 105 0.10 11.50 30.05
C MET A 105 1.24 11.76 29.04
N ALA A 106 2.07 12.78 29.28
CA ALA A 106 3.14 13.12 28.35
C ALA A 106 4.13 11.96 28.15
N PHE A 107 4.52 11.71 26.90
CA PHE A 107 5.41 10.63 26.48
C PHE A 107 4.96 9.20 26.87
N MET A 108 3.71 8.99 27.32
CA MET A 108 3.27 7.71 27.90
C MET A 108 3.58 6.48 27.04
N PHE A 109 3.39 6.55 25.71
CA PHE A 109 3.71 5.50 24.75
C PHE A 109 4.80 5.93 23.74
N TYR A 110 5.66 6.88 24.11
CA TYR A 110 6.72 7.38 23.23
C TYR A 110 7.56 6.20 22.70
N ARG A 111 7.54 5.96 21.39
CA ARG A 111 8.25 4.87 20.69
C ARG A 111 7.87 3.45 21.15
N ALA A 112 6.69 3.24 21.75
CA ALA A 112 6.10 1.93 21.98
C ALA A 112 5.56 1.34 20.65
N LYS A 113 6.47 0.91 19.77
CA LYS A 113 6.21 0.64 18.35
C LYS A 113 5.00 -0.27 18.09
N ALA A 114 4.87 -1.36 18.86
CA ALA A 114 3.83 -2.38 18.69
C ALA A 114 2.48 -2.03 19.35
N PHE A 115 2.39 -0.93 20.10
CA PHE A 115 1.19 -0.59 20.87
C PHE A 115 0.01 -0.23 19.94
N ASN A 116 -1.06 -1.00 19.99
CA ASN A 116 -2.29 -0.78 19.22
C ASN A 116 -3.55 -1.21 20.00
N GLN A 117 -3.59 -0.98 21.31
CA GLN A 117 -4.69 -1.40 22.19
C GLN A 117 -5.80 -0.35 22.31
N PRO A 118 -7.08 -0.75 22.44
CA PRO A 118 -8.20 0.17 22.52
C PRO A 118 -8.17 0.95 23.85
N ILE A 119 -7.90 2.25 23.75
CA ILE A 119 -7.85 3.19 24.89
C ILE A 119 -8.87 4.35 24.76
N GLY A 120 -9.78 4.29 23.79
CA GLY A 120 -10.86 5.28 23.60
C GLY A 120 -11.89 5.32 24.74
N SER A 121 -11.91 4.31 25.61
CA SER A 121 -12.72 4.22 26.83
C SER A 121 -12.17 5.06 28.00
N TRP A 122 -10.93 5.51 27.93
CA TRP A 122 -10.28 6.25 29.01
C TRP A 122 -10.93 7.61 29.26
N ASN A 123 -11.18 7.93 30.54
CA ASN A 123 -11.57 9.27 30.94
C ASN A 123 -10.34 10.17 30.99
N THR A 124 -10.24 11.10 30.03
CA THR A 124 -9.14 12.07 29.91
C THR A 124 -9.48 13.46 30.47
N SER A 125 -10.64 13.67 31.11
CA SER A 125 -11.13 15.02 31.47
C SER A 125 -10.24 15.81 32.43
N ALA A 126 -9.34 15.13 33.16
CA ALA A 126 -8.35 15.75 34.05
C ALA A 126 -6.99 15.98 33.37
N VAL A 127 -6.76 15.42 32.17
CA VAL A 127 -5.46 15.46 31.49
C VAL A 127 -5.18 16.86 30.94
N THR A 128 -4.09 17.46 31.40
CA THR A 128 -3.66 18.81 30.99
C THR A 128 -2.53 18.80 29.95
N ASN A 129 -1.82 17.67 29.84
CA ASN A 129 -0.63 17.53 29.00
C ASN A 129 -0.61 16.15 28.30
N MET A 130 -0.66 16.18 26.97
CA MET A 130 -0.57 15.00 26.08
C MET A 130 0.67 15.04 25.18
N ARG A 131 1.67 15.88 25.51
CA ARG A 131 2.90 16.03 24.73
C ARG A 131 3.53 14.68 24.40
N SER A 132 3.76 14.41 23.12
CA SER A 132 4.42 13.19 22.62
C SER A 132 3.82 11.87 23.13
N MET A 133 2.57 11.85 23.59
CA MET A 133 1.92 10.67 24.20
C MET A 133 1.92 9.46 23.26
N LEU A 134 1.63 9.68 21.97
CA LEU A 134 1.59 8.67 20.89
C LEU A 134 2.65 8.99 19.81
N SER A 135 3.81 9.51 20.23
CA SER A 135 4.93 9.80 19.31
C SER A 135 5.74 8.55 19.04
N GLY A 136 5.81 8.09 17.80
CA GLY A 136 6.66 6.99 17.34
C GLY A 136 6.03 5.60 17.49
N VAL A 137 4.77 5.51 17.95
CA VAL A 137 3.98 4.28 17.86
C VAL A 137 3.73 3.95 16.39
N GLN A 138 4.24 2.80 15.90
CA GLN A 138 4.18 2.47 14.47
C GLN A 138 2.90 1.69 14.11
N ALA A 139 2.27 1.04 15.09
CA ALA A 139 1.06 0.23 14.89
C ALA A 139 -0.24 0.92 15.34
N PHE A 140 -0.19 1.99 16.13
CA PHE A 140 -1.40 2.55 16.76
C PHE A 140 -2.36 3.21 15.76
N ASN A 141 -3.55 2.64 15.64
CA ASN A 141 -4.65 3.21 14.86
C ASN A 141 -6.02 2.97 15.53
N GLN A 142 -6.09 3.01 16.87
CA GLN A 142 -7.33 2.78 17.63
C GLN A 142 -8.16 4.06 17.81
N PRO A 143 -9.51 3.98 17.86
CA PRO A 143 -10.38 5.14 17.94
C PRO A 143 -10.25 5.85 19.30
N ILE A 144 -9.91 7.14 19.25
CA ILE A 144 -9.72 8.04 20.41
C ILE A 144 -10.50 9.36 20.31
N GLY A 145 -11.39 9.47 19.32
CA GLY A 145 -12.35 10.58 19.18
C GLY A 145 -13.28 10.83 20.39
N PRO A 146 -13.63 9.83 21.25
CA PRO A 146 -14.42 10.05 22.47
C PRO A 146 -13.68 10.75 23.62
N TRP A 147 -12.36 10.94 23.54
CA TRP A 147 -11.59 11.60 24.61
C TRP A 147 -12.04 13.04 24.84
N ASN A 148 -12.21 13.40 26.12
CA ASN A 148 -12.40 14.80 26.52
C ASN A 148 -11.04 15.50 26.63
N THR A 149 -10.78 16.43 25.71
CA THR A 149 -9.53 17.21 25.65
C THR A 149 -9.65 18.63 26.22
N SER A 150 -10.80 19.02 26.82
CA SER A 150 -11.06 20.43 27.17
C SER A 150 -10.11 21.04 28.22
N ALA A 151 -9.34 20.22 28.93
CA ALA A 151 -8.31 20.65 29.87
C ALA A 151 -6.88 20.63 29.28
N VAL A 152 -6.70 20.10 28.07
CA VAL A 152 -5.37 19.91 27.46
C VAL A 152 -4.84 21.25 26.96
N THR A 153 -3.64 21.61 27.41
CA THR A 153 -2.96 22.89 27.07
C THR A 153 -1.84 22.72 26.04
N SER A 154 -1.33 21.49 25.89
CA SER A 154 -0.19 21.14 25.03
C SER A 154 -0.40 19.79 24.35
N MET A 155 -0.40 19.82 23.01
CA MET A 155 -0.45 18.64 22.13
C MET A 155 0.86 18.50 21.30
N VAL A 156 1.96 19.11 21.77
CA VAL A 156 3.27 19.11 21.11
C VAL A 156 3.69 17.69 20.72
N ALA A 157 3.96 17.48 19.44
CA ALA A 157 4.43 16.22 18.87
C ALA A 157 3.57 14.98 19.24
N MET A 158 2.28 15.14 19.53
CA MET A 158 1.42 14.08 20.07
C MET A 158 1.40 12.80 19.20
N PHE A 159 1.43 12.93 17.88
CA PHE A 159 1.44 11.85 16.88
C PHE A 159 2.69 11.90 15.98
N TRP A 160 3.81 12.43 16.48
CA TRP A 160 5.07 12.47 15.72
C TRP A 160 5.47 11.05 15.28
N ASP A 161 5.79 10.82 14.00
CA ASP A 161 6.09 9.52 13.38
C ASP A 161 5.03 8.43 13.60
N ALA A 162 3.79 8.77 13.97
CA ALA A 162 2.67 7.83 14.10
C ALA A 162 2.08 7.48 12.70
N LYS A 163 2.89 6.85 11.85
CA LYS A 163 2.69 6.78 10.40
C LYS A 163 1.34 6.24 9.94
N VAL A 164 0.78 5.28 10.66
CA VAL A 164 -0.50 4.63 10.32
C VAL A 164 -1.73 5.30 10.95
N PHE A 165 -1.53 6.26 11.86
CA PHE A 165 -2.63 6.85 12.62
C PHE A 165 -3.52 7.73 11.73
N ASN A 166 -4.79 7.35 11.61
CA ASN A 166 -5.77 8.03 10.78
C ASN A 166 -7.19 7.95 11.38
N GLN A 167 -7.33 8.03 12.70
CA GLN A 167 -8.63 7.94 13.40
C GLN A 167 -9.29 9.31 13.62
N PRO A 168 -10.63 9.41 13.60
CA PRO A 168 -11.33 10.69 13.63
C PRO A 168 -11.25 11.36 15.01
N ILE A 169 -10.69 12.58 15.02
CA ILE A 169 -10.44 13.40 16.21
C ILE A 169 -10.95 14.85 16.06
N GLY A 170 -11.74 15.13 15.02
CA GLY A 170 -12.39 16.44 14.80
C GLY A 170 -13.44 16.84 15.85
N SER A 171 -13.80 15.92 16.75
CA SER A 171 -14.68 16.09 17.91
C SER A 171 -13.97 16.66 19.14
N TRP A 172 -12.63 16.69 19.15
CA TRP A 172 -11.85 17.18 20.29
C TRP A 172 -12.05 18.70 20.50
N ASN A 173 -12.16 19.09 21.78
CA ASN A 173 -12.15 20.49 22.17
C ASN A 173 -10.69 20.96 22.33
N THR A 174 -10.28 21.93 21.50
CA THR A 174 -8.92 22.48 21.45
C THR A 174 -8.81 23.90 22.00
N SER A 175 -9.88 24.51 22.53
CA SER A 175 -9.90 25.93 22.92
C SER A 175 -8.92 26.30 24.04
N ALA A 176 -8.43 25.33 24.80
CA ALA A 176 -7.40 25.49 25.83
C ALA A 176 -5.97 25.22 25.33
N VAL A 177 -5.80 24.71 24.10
CA VAL A 177 -4.50 24.29 23.56
C VAL A 177 -3.74 25.52 23.08
N THR A 178 -2.56 25.75 23.66
CA THR A 178 -1.69 26.89 23.32
C THR A 178 -0.56 26.53 22.36
N ASN A 179 -0.25 25.23 22.23
CA ASN A 179 0.89 24.73 21.48
C ASN A 179 0.60 23.35 20.85
N MET A 180 0.64 23.32 19.51
CA MET A 180 0.45 22.15 18.65
C MET A 180 1.72 21.83 17.83
N ALA A 181 2.89 22.37 18.20
CA ALA A 181 4.13 22.20 17.44
C ALA A 181 4.41 20.73 17.10
N ALA A 182 4.57 20.45 15.80
CA ALA A 182 4.87 19.15 15.23
C ALA A 182 3.87 18.01 15.55
N MET A 183 2.62 18.32 15.90
CA MET A 183 1.61 17.34 16.35
C MET A 183 1.46 16.14 15.41
N PHE A 184 1.49 16.34 14.09
CA PHE A 184 1.37 15.30 13.05
C PHE A 184 2.64 15.17 12.19
N HIS A 185 3.81 15.54 12.73
CA HIS A 185 5.07 15.39 12.00
C HIS A 185 5.31 13.91 11.65
N GLY A 186 5.51 13.55 10.38
CA GLY A 186 5.70 12.16 9.97
C GLY A 186 4.46 11.25 10.12
N ALA A 187 3.27 11.79 10.42
CA ALA A 187 2.01 11.02 10.46
C ALA A 187 1.50 10.77 9.03
N GLN A 188 2.21 9.92 8.28
CA GLN A 188 2.09 9.80 6.82
C GLN A 188 0.67 9.51 6.31
N ALA A 189 -0.12 8.69 7.02
CA ALA A 189 -1.49 8.34 6.65
C ALA A 189 -2.56 9.33 7.17
N PHE A 190 -2.22 10.29 8.03
CA PHE A 190 -3.22 11.13 8.70
C PHE A 190 -3.91 12.09 7.74
N ASN A 191 -5.23 11.95 7.59
CA ASN A 191 -6.04 12.77 6.70
C ASN A 191 -7.48 12.96 7.24
N GLN A 192 -7.66 13.10 8.55
CA GLN A 192 -8.98 13.24 9.18
C GLN A 192 -9.42 14.72 9.32
N PRO A 193 -10.73 15.01 9.24
CA PRO A 193 -11.23 16.39 9.24
C PRO A 193 -11.10 17.03 10.63
N ILE A 194 -10.30 18.11 10.70
CA ILE A 194 -9.98 18.88 11.92
C ILE A 194 -10.20 20.40 11.75
N GLY A 195 -10.88 20.83 10.68
CA GLY A 195 -11.24 22.24 10.44
C GLY A 195 -12.25 22.82 11.43
N SER A 196 -12.83 21.98 12.30
CA SER A 196 -13.73 22.31 13.41
C SER A 196 -13.00 22.70 14.71
N TRP A 197 -11.68 22.50 14.79
CA TRP A 197 -10.90 22.85 15.97
C TRP A 197 -10.80 24.38 16.16
N ASP A 198 -10.95 24.81 17.41
CA ASP A 198 -10.62 26.18 17.84
C ASP A 198 -9.11 26.30 17.99
N THR A 199 -8.51 27.24 17.27
CA THR A 199 -7.07 27.52 17.30
C THR A 199 -6.74 28.93 17.82
N SER A 200 -7.72 29.69 18.32
CA SER A 200 -7.54 31.08 18.75
C SER A 200 -6.52 31.26 19.89
N ALA A 201 -6.34 30.23 20.73
CA ALA A 201 -5.32 30.19 21.77
C ALA A 201 -3.93 29.69 21.30
N VAL A 202 -3.81 29.16 20.08
CA VAL A 202 -2.59 28.47 19.61
C VAL A 202 -1.54 29.48 19.14
N THR A 203 -0.44 29.56 19.88
CA THR A 203 0.71 30.45 19.58
C THR A 203 1.81 29.77 18.76
N ASN A 204 1.78 28.44 18.63
CA ASN A 204 2.82 27.66 17.99
C ASN A 204 2.28 26.42 17.26
N MET A 205 2.53 26.38 15.95
CA MET A 205 2.24 25.27 15.03
C MET A 205 3.47 24.82 14.21
N VAL A 206 4.70 25.14 14.65
CA VAL A 206 5.92 24.84 13.87
C VAL A 206 5.98 23.35 13.51
N SER A 207 6.21 23.04 12.22
CA SER A 207 6.22 21.67 11.68
C SER A 207 4.93 20.84 11.85
N MET A 208 3.76 21.45 12.12
CA MET A 208 2.48 20.77 12.41
C MET A 208 2.18 19.52 11.55
N PHE A 209 2.26 19.64 10.22
CA PHE A 209 1.99 18.58 9.24
C PHE A 209 3.25 18.22 8.42
N ASN A 210 4.44 18.46 8.97
CA ASN A 210 5.69 18.19 8.26
C ASN A 210 5.86 16.68 8.01
N GLY A 211 5.86 16.24 6.76
CA GLY A 211 5.87 14.82 6.39
C GLY A 211 4.54 14.09 6.56
N ALA A 212 3.43 14.79 6.84
CA ALA A 212 2.08 14.20 6.83
C ALA A 212 1.59 14.05 5.37
N GLU A 213 2.15 13.07 4.65
CA GLU A 213 2.08 13.03 3.18
C GLU A 213 0.66 13.00 2.60
N ALA A 214 -0.28 12.32 3.27
CA ALA A 214 -1.67 12.18 2.86
C ALA A 214 -2.58 13.37 3.27
N PHE A 215 -2.12 14.28 4.13
CA PHE A 215 -2.99 15.30 4.74
C PHE A 215 -3.49 16.32 3.70
N ASN A 216 -4.81 16.40 3.53
CA ASN A 216 -5.46 17.27 2.55
C ASN A 216 -6.86 17.71 3.02
N GLN A 217 -6.98 18.17 4.26
CA GLN A 217 -8.27 18.57 4.88
C GLN A 217 -8.44 20.09 4.97
N PRO A 218 -9.69 20.60 4.93
CA PRO A 218 -9.95 22.04 4.95
C PRO A 218 -9.71 22.62 6.35
N ILE A 219 -8.70 23.48 6.47
CA ILE A 219 -8.30 24.17 7.71
C ILE A 219 -8.15 25.70 7.52
N GLY A 220 -8.69 26.25 6.43
CA GLY A 220 -8.73 27.69 6.17
C GLY A 220 -9.65 28.49 7.10
N SER A 221 -10.39 27.80 7.98
CA SER A 221 -11.23 28.34 9.06
C SER A 221 -10.47 28.57 10.38
N TRP A 222 -9.24 28.06 10.50
CA TRP A 222 -8.42 28.24 11.71
C TRP A 222 -7.98 29.70 11.89
N ASP A 223 -8.07 30.18 13.13
CA ASP A 223 -7.43 31.43 13.55
C ASP A 223 -5.91 31.22 13.66
N THR A 224 -5.15 32.11 13.03
CA THR A 224 -3.68 32.12 13.02
C THR A 224 -3.09 33.46 13.50
N SER A 225 -3.92 34.39 13.96
CA SER A 225 -3.52 35.75 14.36
C SER A 225 -2.49 35.78 15.50
N ALA A 226 -2.49 34.76 16.36
CA ALA A 226 -1.52 34.57 17.44
C ALA A 226 -0.16 33.99 16.99
N LEU A 227 0.01 33.58 15.72
CA LEU A 227 1.23 32.94 15.22
C LEU A 227 2.30 33.97 14.81
N THR A 228 3.46 33.90 15.47
CA THR A 228 4.65 34.70 15.11
C THR A 228 5.56 34.02 14.08
N THR A 229 5.30 32.76 13.74
CA THR A 229 6.11 31.91 12.86
C THR A 229 5.27 30.83 12.20
N MET A 230 5.51 30.56 10.92
CA MET A 230 4.86 29.50 10.13
C MET A 230 5.89 28.49 9.58
N VAL A 231 7.01 28.32 10.28
CA VAL A 231 8.10 27.44 9.84
C VAL A 231 7.64 26.00 9.65
N SER A 232 7.93 25.46 8.46
CA SER A 232 7.75 24.06 8.09
C SER A 232 6.33 23.47 8.20
N ILE A 233 5.26 24.27 8.37
CA ILE A 233 3.90 23.77 8.68
C ILE A 233 3.45 22.65 7.73
N PHE A 234 3.65 22.79 6.42
CA PHE A 234 3.28 21.82 5.38
C PHE A 234 4.52 21.22 4.66
N SER A 235 5.70 21.29 5.28
CA SER A 235 6.95 20.75 4.72
C SER A 235 6.81 19.24 4.46
N GLY A 236 6.69 18.81 3.21
CA GLY A 236 6.51 17.39 2.85
C GLY A 236 5.07 16.88 2.96
N ALA A 237 4.08 17.75 3.18
CA ALA A 237 2.66 17.40 3.09
C ALA A 237 2.25 17.29 1.61
N LYS A 238 2.71 16.23 0.93
CA LYS A 238 2.69 16.08 -0.54
C LYS A 238 1.30 16.29 -1.16
N ALA A 239 0.25 15.79 -0.50
CA ALA A 239 -1.13 15.88 -0.98
C ALA A 239 -1.84 17.20 -0.66
N PHE A 240 -1.28 18.07 0.21
CA PHE A 240 -2.00 19.22 0.74
C PHE A 240 -2.30 20.29 -0.33
N ASN A 241 -3.58 20.52 -0.60
CA ASN A 241 -4.02 21.51 -1.60
C ASN A 241 -5.40 22.09 -1.24
N LYS A 242 -5.57 22.60 0.00
CA LYS A 242 -6.82 23.24 0.47
C LYS A 242 -6.65 24.75 0.74
N PRO A 243 -7.69 25.58 0.52
CA PRO A 243 -7.59 27.03 0.69
C PRO A 243 -7.19 27.44 2.10
N ILE A 244 -6.18 28.31 2.20
CA ILE A 244 -5.66 28.94 3.43
C ILE A 244 -5.36 30.44 3.24
N GLY A 245 -5.77 31.04 2.13
CA GLY A 245 -5.58 32.47 1.83
C GLY A 245 -6.35 33.45 2.75
N ALA A 246 -7.14 32.92 3.69
CA ALA A 246 -7.87 33.66 4.72
C ALA A 246 -7.15 33.66 6.09
N TRP A 247 -6.07 32.90 6.26
CA TRP A 247 -5.22 32.94 7.45
C TRP A 247 -4.61 34.34 7.64
N ASP A 248 -4.62 34.83 8.88
CA ASP A 248 -3.85 36.03 9.24
C ASP A 248 -2.36 35.69 9.34
N THR A 249 -1.55 36.52 8.71
CA THR A 249 -0.08 36.41 8.68
C THR A 249 0.61 37.69 9.15
N ALA A 250 -0.13 38.71 9.60
CA ALA A 250 0.42 40.04 9.88
C ALA A 250 1.50 40.04 10.99
N GLY A 251 1.39 39.13 11.97
CA GLY A 251 2.39 38.91 13.02
C GLY A 251 3.54 37.96 12.64
N VAL A 252 3.52 37.33 11.46
CA VAL A 252 4.45 36.26 11.10
C VAL A 252 5.80 36.82 10.66
N THR A 253 6.85 36.43 11.38
CA THR A 253 8.24 36.87 11.14
C THR A 253 9.06 35.90 10.29
N SER A 254 8.60 34.67 10.14
CA SER A 254 9.29 33.60 9.40
C SER A 254 8.30 32.64 8.73
N MET A 255 8.50 32.41 7.43
CA MET A 255 7.78 31.43 6.61
C MET A 255 8.74 30.39 6.01
N ALA A 256 9.93 30.23 6.61
CA ALA A 256 10.94 29.31 6.11
C ALA A 256 10.43 27.86 6.04
N TYR A 257 10.72 27.16 4.93
CA TYR A 257 10.29 25.79 4.64
C TYR A 257 8.76 25.54 4.62
N MET A 258 7.90 26.57 4.70
CA MET A 258 6.45 26.40 4.95
C MET A 258 5.76 25.38 4.04
N PHE A 259 6.10 25.34 2.74
CA PHE A 259 5.60 24.40 1.73
C PHE A 259 6.73 23.57 1.09
N ASN A 260 7.86 23.37 1.78
CA ASN A 260 9.01 22.63 1.25
C ASN A 260 8.60 21.17 0.94
N GLY A 261 8.49 20.80 -0.34
CA GLY A 261 8.03 19.47 -0.76
C GLY A 261 6.51 19.24 -0.68
N ALA A 262 5.70 20.29 -0.50
CA ALA A 262 4.24 20.21 -0.64
C ALA A 262 3.85 20.14 -2.14
N GLU A 263 4.09 18.97 -2.75
CA GLU A 263 4.14 18.84 -4.22
C GLU A 263 2.87 19.28 -4.95
N ALA A 264 1.70 19.04 -4.36
CA ALA A 264 0.39 19.37 -4.93
C ALA A 264 -0.13 20.79 -4.59
N PHE A 265 0.55 21.54 -3.72
CA PHE A 265 0.02 22.81 -3.22
C PHE A 265 -0.01 23.90 -4.30
N ASN A 266 -1.21 24.41 -4.61
CA ASN A 266 -1.41 25.47 -5.61
C ASN A 266 -2.62 26.35 -5.26
N GLN A 267 -2.70 26.83 -4.01
CA GLN A 267 -3.84 27.62 -3.49
C GLN A 267 -3.51 29.12 -3.37
N PRO A 268 -4.45 30.03 -3.65
CA PRO A 268 -4.20 31.46 -3.66
C PRO A 268 -3.86 31.99 -2.26
N ILE A 269 -2.68 32.61 -2.14
CA ILE A 269 -2.10 33.19 -0.91
C ILE A 269 -1.52 34.60 -1.14
N GLY A 270 -1.76 35.21 -2.31
CA GLY A 270 -1.35 36.59 -2.62
C GLY A 270 -2.03 37.68 -1.78
N SER A 271 -3.03 37.30 -0.97
CA SER A 271 -3.73 38.11 0.03
C SER A 271 -3.00 38.24 1.37
N TRP A 272 -2.03 37.37 1.65
CA TRP A 272 -1.31 37.36 2.93
C TRP A 272 -0.48 38.64 3.14
N ASN A 273 -0.53 39.17 4.37
CA ASN A 273 0.33 40.28 4.77
C ASN A 273 1.71 39.74 5.18
N THR A 274 2.72 40.02 4.36
CA THR A 274 4.11 39.59 4.60
C THR A 274 5.01 40.68 5.19
N SER A 275 4.48 41.84 5.60
CA SER A 275 5.30 43.02 5.96
C SER A 275 6.26 42.79 7.14
N ALA A 276 5.98 41.81 8.01
CA ALA A 276 6.84 41.42 9.13
C ALA A 276 7.81 40.26 8.81
N VAL A 277 7.70 39.62 7.63
CA VAL A 277 8.44 38.40 7.30
C VAL A 277 9.89 38.73 6.97
N THR A 278 10.82 38.13 7.72
CA THR A 278 12.27 38.28 7.53
C THR A 278 12.95 37.07 6.89
N GLN A 279 12.31 35.89 6.95
CA GLN A 279 12.83 34.61 6.47
C GLN A 279 11.86 33.93 5.50
N MET A 280 12.27 33.74 4.24
CA MET A 280 11.51 32.99 3.22
C MET A 280 12.30 31.81 2.62
N MET A 281 13.42 31.43 3.24
CA MET A 281 14.28 30.34 2.73
C MET A 281 13.53 29.01 2.60
N ASN A 282 13.76 28.29 1.50
CA ASN A 282 13.07 27.05 1.12
C ASN A 282 11.52 27.10 1.06
N MET A 283 10.85 28.26 1.14
CA MET A 283 9.39 28.33 1.35
C MET A 283 8.55 27.49 0.38
N PHE A 284 8.90 27.46 -0.91
CA PHE A 284 8.27 26.65 -1.98
C PHE A 284 9.25 25.64 -2.62
N SER A 285 10.35 25.33 -1.94
CA SER A 285 11.37 24.39 -2.40
C SER A 285 10.74 23.00 -2.61
N GLY A 286 10.61 22.53 -3.85
CA GLY A 286 9.96 21.27 -4.20
C GLY A 286 8.42 21.32 -4.29
N ALA A 287 7.79 22.49 -4.18
CA ALA A 287 6.35 22.67 -4.40
C ALA A 287 6.03 22.63 -5.91
N LYS A 288 6.08 21.42 -6.50
CA LYS A 288 6.10 21.19 -7.96
C LYS A 288 4.94 21.88 -8.71
N ALA A 289 3.74 21.89 -8.13
CA ALA A 289 2.53 22.44 -8.74
C ALA A 289 2.26 23.93 -8.44
N PHE A 290 3.04 24.58 -7.58
CA PHE A 290 2.74 25.95 -7.12
C PHE A 290 2.97 26.98 -8.24
N ASN A 291 1.92 27.72 -8.62
CA ASN A 291 1.98 28.79 -9.62
C ASN A 291 0.94 29.90 -9.32
N GLN A 292 0.89 30.38 -8.07
CA GLN A 292 -0.09 31.39 -7.62
C GLN A 292 0.53 32.79 -7.53
N PRO A 293 -0.22 33.86 -7.90
CA PRO A 293 0.32 35.21 -7.92
C PRO A 293 0.64 35.72 -6.51
N ILE A 294 1.91 36.08 -6.31
CA ILE A 294 2.48 36.58 -5.04
C ILE A 294 3.31 37.87 -5.21
N GLY A 295 3.27 38.49 -6.39
CA GLY A 295 3.92 39.79 -6.67
C GLY A 295 3.35 40.97 -5.85
N SER A 296 2.22 40.78 -5.19
CA SER A 296 1.60 41.70 -4.23
C SER A 296 2.25 41.71 -2.85
N TRP A 297 3.06 40.71 -2.51
CA TRP A 297 3.68 40.58 -1.19
C TRP A 297 4.69 41.70 -0.91
N ASN A 298 4.66 42.20 0.33
CA ASN A 298 5.66 43.14 0.82
C ASN A 298 6.90 42.38 1.30
N THR A 299 8.03 42.58 0.63
CA THR A 299 9.30 41.91 0.91
C THR A 299 10.35 42.79 1.58
N THR A 300 10.03 44.04 1.98
CA THR A 300 11.04 45.01 2.47
C THR A 300 11.81 44.56 3.71
N ALA A 301 11.25 43.65 4.51
CA ALA A 301 11.88 43.08 5.70
C ALA A 301 12.65 41.77 5.45
N VAL A 302 12.56 41.20 4.23
CA VAL A 302 13.08 39.85 3.93
C VAL A 302 14.61 39.89 3.81
N THR A 303 15.28 39.13 4.67
CA THR A 303 16.76 39.04 4.72
C THR A 303 17.35 37.87 3.94
N THR A 304 16.53 36.87 3.58
CA THR A 304 16.94 35.70 2.80
C THR A 304 15.78 35.06 2.04
N MET A 305 16.06 34.72 0.78
CA MET A 305 15.21 33.95 -0.13
C MET A 305 15.96 32.70 -0.67
N ALA A 306 17.00 32.26 0.04
CA ALA A 306 17.80 31.09 -0.36
C ALA A 306 16.91 29.85 -0.57
N TYR A 307 17.08 29.18 -1.71
CA TYR A 307 16.32 28.00 -2.14
C TYR A 307 14.79 28.20 -2.27
N MET A 308 14.25 29.43 -2.23
CA MET A 308 12.81 29.69 -2.07
C MET A 308 11.90 28.96 -3.07
N PHE A 309 12.27 28.89 -4.36
CA PHE A 309 11.52 28.22 -5.43
C PHE A 309 12.27 27.03 -6.04
N ARG A 310 13.27 26.48 -5.33
CA ARG A 310 14.11 25.38 -5.82
C ARG A 310 13.25 24.17 -6.20
N GLY A 311 13.22 23.79 -7.47
CA GLY A 311 12.41 22.67 -7.95
C GLY A 311 10.89 22.95 -7.97
N ALA A 312 10.44 24.19 -7.82
CA ALA A 312 9.05 24.61 -8.03
C ALA A 312 8.75 24.65 -9.54
N ARG A 313 8.59 23.45 -10.14
CA ARG A 313 8.65 23.26 -11.61
C ARG A 313 7.64 24.09 -12.39
N ALA A 314 6.44 24.29 -11.86
CA ALA A 314 5.36 25.04 -12.51
C ALA A 314 5.37 26.55 -12.24
N PHE A 315 6.27 27.07 -11.40
CA PHE A 315 6.21 28.45 -10.94
C PHE A 315 6.69 29.46 -12.00
N ASP A 316 5.80 30.35 -12.41
CA ASP A 316 6.03 31.39 -13.42
C ASP A 316 5.11 32.60 -13.15
N GLN A 317 5.35 33.34 -12.05
CA GLN A 317 4.50 34.47 -11.63
C GLN A 317 5.27 35.80 -11.51
N PRO A 318 4.72 36.93 -12.01
CA PRO A 318 5.37 38.23 -11.94
C PRO A 318 5.74 38.66 -10.51
N MET A 319 7.00 39.05 -10.31
CA MET A 319 7.56 39.44 -9.01
C MET A 319 8.56 40.62 -9.08
N GLY A 320 8.65 41.31 -10.22
CA GLY A 320 9.52 42.50 -10.38
C GLY A 320 9.14 43.71 -9.50
N SER A 321 8.00 43.64 -8.80
CA SER A 321 7.52 44.58 -7.79
C SER A 321 8.14 44.39 -6.40
N TRP A 322 8.77 43.24 -6.12
CA TRP A 322 9.38 42.96 -4.83
C TRP A 322 10.59 43.87 -4.55
N ASN A 323 10.66 44.41 -3.33
CA ASN A 323 11.86 45.08 -2.85
C ASN A 323 12.81 44.06 -2.22
N THR A 324 14.02 43.95 -2.75
CA THR A 324 15.05 42.99 -2.34
C THR A 324 16.26 43.64 -1.66
N SER A 325 16.24 44.94 -1.37
CA SER A 325 17.40 45.69 -0.85
C SER A 325 17.88 45.24 0.54
N ALA A 326 17.08 44.46 1.28
CA ALA A 326 17.45 43.84 2.55
C ALA A 326 17.93 42.38 2.42
N VAL A 327 17.78 41.76 1.23
CA VAL A 327 18.08 40.34 1.01
C VAL A 327 19.59 40.13 0.94
N THR A 328 20.09 39.24 1.79
CA THR A 328 21.52 38.91 1.88
C THR A 328 21.87 37.56 1.25
N SER A 329 20.87 36.73 0.93
CA SER A 329 21.07 35.44 0.26
C SER A 329 19.93 35.07 -0.69
N MET A 330 20.31 34.68 -1.92
CA MET A 330 19.45 34.11 -2.96
C MET A 330 20.05 32.80 -3.53
N VAL A 331 20.91 32.13 -2.76
CA VAL A 331 21.56 30.86 -3.16
C VAL A 331 20.52 29.87 -3.65
N ALA A 332 20.68 29.37 -4.89
CA ALA A 332 19.82 28.38 -5.53
C ALA A 332 18.30 28.69 -5.48
N MET A 333 17.91 29.98 -5.44
CA MET A 333 16.52 30.43 -5.31
C MET A 333 15.57 29.81 -6.34
N PHE A 334 16.03 29.66 -7.60
CA PHE A 334 15.28 29.09 -8.73
C PHE A 334 15.99 27.84 -9.33
N ASP A 335 16.86 27.16 -8.57
CA ASP A 335 17.52 25.92 -8.99
C ASP A 335 16.47 24.86 -9.37
N GLY A 336 16.35 24.52 -10.66
CA GLY A 336 15.33 23.60 -11.17
C GLY A 336 13.88 24.15 -11.20
N ALA A 337 13.66 25.46 -11.11
CA ALA A 337 12.34 26.09 -11.35
C ALA A 337 12.03 26.13 -12.86
N GLN A 338 11.59 24.99 -13.41
CA GLN A 338 11.59 24.69 -14.86
C GLN A 338 10.76 25.62 -15.75
N SER A 339 9.76 26.33 -15.24
CA SER A 339 8.86 27.17 -16.03
C SER A 339 9.11 28.68 -15.89
N PHE A 340 10.03 29.10 -15.03
CA PHE A 340 10.16 30.52 -14.63
C PHE A 340 10.84 31.37 -15.72
N ASP A 341 10.09 32.28 -16.34
CA ASP A 341 10.59 33.23 -17.36
C ASP A 341 10.18 34.70 -17.05
N GLN A 342 10.17 35.06 -15.75
CA GLN A 342 9.66 36.35 -15.30
C GLN A 342 10.76 37.43 -15.16
N PRO A 343 10.47 38.69 -15.53
CA PRO A 343 11.44 39.78 -15.44
C PRO A 343 11.67 40.21 -13.99
N ILE A 344 12.88 39.95 -13.48
CA ILE A 344 13.36 40.38 -12.15
C ILE A 344 14.47 41.45 -12.21
N GLY A 345 14.74 42.04 -13.37
CA GLY A 345 15.81 43.03 -13.57
C GLY A 345 15.65 44.37 -12.82
N SER A 346 14.55 44.54 -12.10
CA SER A 346 14.26 45.67 -11.21
C SER A 346 14.72 45.46 -9.76
N TRP A 347 15.16 44.24 -9.40
CA TRP A 347 15.56 43.91 -8.04
C TRP A 347 16.87 44.57 -7.61
N ASP A 348 16.87 45.21 -6.44
CA ASP A 348 18.10 45.67 -5.79
C ASP A 348 18.83 44.47 -5.18
N VAL A 349 20.03 44.20 -5.70
CA VAL A 349 20.90 43.09 -5.30
C VAL A 349 22.13 43.55 -4.49
N SER A 350 22.21 44.84 -4.13
CA SER A 350 23.38 45.44 -3.47
C SER A 350 23.74 44.85 -2.10
N ALA A 351 22.76 44.26 -1.40
CA ALA A 351 22.95 43.60 -0.10
C ALA A 351 23.32 42.10 -0.20
N LEU A 352 23.32 41.49 -1.39
CA LEU A 352 23.59 40.06 -1.54
C LEU A 352 25.03 39.70 -1.17
N LYS A 353 25.16 38.77 -0.22
CA LYS A 353 26.42 38.15 0.21
C LYS A 353 26.63 36.76 -0.40
N SER A 354 25.56 36.15 -0.91
CA SER A 354 25.58 34.81 -1.49
C SER A 354 24.42 34.61 -2.48
N HIS A 355 24.74 34.20 -3.71
CA HIS A 355 23.78 34.01 -4.80
C HIS A 355 24.18 32.84 -5.72
N ASP A 356 24.97 31.89 -5.19
CA ASP A 356 25.46 30.74 -5.94
C ASP A 356 24.31 29.93 -6.51
N ARG A 357 24.44 29.51 -7.78
CA ARG A 357 23.48 28.65 -8.48
C ARG A 357 22.03 29.17 -8.50
N MET A 358 21.80 30.49 -8.33
CA MET A 358 20.47 31.11 -8.27
C MET A 358 19.51 30.56 -9.34
N PHE A 359 19.98 30.32 -10.57
CA PHE A 359 19.25 29.67 -11.65
C PHE A 359 19.99 28.44 -12.22
N HIS A 360 20.25 27.41 -11.42
CA HIS A 360 20.90 26.19 -11.92
C HIS A 360 19.91 25.20 -12.56
N ALA A 361 19.20 25.65 -13.60
CA ALA A 361 18.62 24.70 -14.53
C ALA A 361 19.75 23.92 -15.23
N LEU A 362 19.59 22.61 -15.38
CA LEU A 362 20.19 21.89 -16.50
C LEU A 362 19.45 22.37 -17.76
N MET A 363 19.88 23.52 -18.30
CA MET A 363 19.43 23.97 -19.62
C MET A 363 19.72 22.83 -20.60
N PRO A 364 18.70 22.28 -21.29
CA PRO A 364 18.94 21.24 -22.28
C PRO A 364 19.97 21.72 -23.30
N PRO A 365 20.90 20.87 -23.76
CA PRO A 365 21.89 21.26 -24.75
C PRO A 365 21.16 21.89 -25.95
N CYS A 366 21.44 23.18 -26.21
CA CYS A 366 20.65 23.96 -27.15
C CYS A 366 20.57 23.24 -28.51
N GLU A 367 19.34 23.13 -29.04
CA GLU A 367 19.13 22.59 -30.38
C GLU A 367 19.94 23.39 -31.41
N ALA A 368 20.38 22.69 -32.44
CA ALA A 368 21.33 23.23 -33.41
C ALA A 368 20.80 24.55 -34.02
N GLY A 369 21.58 25.61 -33.92
CA GLY A 369 21.22 26.96 -34.35
C GLY A 369 20.68 27.89 -33.26
N ARG A 370 20.64 27.41 -32.01
CA ARG A 370 20.52 28.24 -30.82
C ARG A 370 21.78 28.13 -29.97
N GLY A 371 22.16 29.23 -29.34
CA GLY A 371 23.21 29.26 -28.31
C GLY A 371 22.65 29.71 -26.96
N PRO A 372 23.44 29.65 -25.88
CA PRO A 372 23.03 30.19 -24.58
C PRO A 372 22.72 31.70 -24.70
N GLY A 373 21.54 32.09 -24.24
CA GLY A 373 21.13 33.49 -24.19
C GLY A 373 21.94 34.31 -23.18
N ARG A 374 21.79 35.65 -23.20
CA ARG A 374 22.61 36.55 -22.35
C ARG A 374 22.46 36.30 -20.85
N ASN A 375 21.32 35.78 -20.42
CA ASN A 375 21.04 35.39 -19.03
C ASN A 375 21.35 33.91 -18.71
N GLN A 376 21.72 33.11 -19.72
CA GLN A 376 21.93 31.65 -19.66
C GLN A 376 20.70 30.82 -19.23
N LEU A 377 19.49 31.39 -19.25
CA LEU A 377 18.25 30.70 -18.85
C LEU A 377 17.52 30.04 -20.02
N MET A 378 17.77 30.53 -21.24
CA MET A 378 17.12 30.05 -22.46
C MET A 378 18.08 30.02 -23.66
N CYS A 379 17.73 29.21 -24.66
CA CYS A 379 18.49 29.08 -25.91
C CYS A 379 18.03 30.12 -26.95
N GLU A 380 18.75 31.23 -27.08
CA GLU A 380 18.52 32.27 -28.11
C GLU A 380 18.94 31.77 -29.50
N ARG A 381 18.19 32.08 -30.55
CA ARG A 381 18.56 31.71 -31.94
C ARG A 381 19.73 32.56 -32.42
N CYS A 382 20.75 31.92 -33.00
CA CYS A 382 21.98 32.61 -33.39
C CYS A 382 21.75 33.75 -34.39
N GLY A 383 22.49 34.85 -34.21
CA GLY A 383 22.35 36.08 -34.99
C GLY A 383 22.72 35.93 -36.47
N VAL A 384 22.50 37.00 -37.24
CA VAL A 384 22.73 37.02 -38.69
C VAL A 384 24.18 36.61 -39.03
N GLY A 385 24.31 35.59 -39.86
CA GLY A 385 25.59 34.98 -40.26
C GLY A 385 26.24 34.07 -39.22
N GLN A 386 25.57 33.77 -38.11
CA GLN A 386 26.06 32.89 -37.05
C GLN A 386 25.32 31.55 -37.01
N HIS A 387 26.07 30.51 -36.67
CA HIS A 387 25.58 29.15 -36.47
C HIS A 387 26.02 28.63 -35.09
N ALA A 388 25.38 27.58 -34.58
CA ALA A 388 25.86 26.81 -33.43
C ALA A 388 25.50 25.34 -33.60
N PRO A 389 26.45 24.38 -33.53
CA PRO A 389 26.10 22.97 -33.44
C PRO A 389 25.31 22.70 -32.15
N ALA A 390 24.62 21.56 -32.04
CA ALA A 390 23.89 21.23 -30.83
C ALA A 390 24.80 21.27 -29.59
N SER A 391 24.37 21.95 -28.52
CA SER A 391 25.18 22.30 -27.32
C SER A 391 26.31 23.35 -27.53
N GLY A 392 26.41 23.98 -28.70
CA GLY A 392 27.47 24.94 -29.04
C GLY A 392 27.14 26.41 -28.72
N PHE A 393 28.16 27.27 -28.87
CA PHE A 393 28.01 28.73 -28.84
C PHE A 393 27.83 29.30 -30.26
N CYS A 394 27.11 30.41 -30.39
CA CYS A 394 26.90 31.08 -31.68
C CYS A 394 28.20 31.71 -32.21
N GLN A 395 28.67 31.21 -33.36
CA GLN A 395 29.89 31.68 -34.04
C GLN A 395 29.62 31.99 -35.51
N GLY A 396 30.36 32.94 -36.09
CA GLY A 396 30.17 33.37 -37.48
C GLY A 396 30.66 32.34 -38.50
N CYS A 397 29.89 32.09 -39.57
CA CYS A 397 30.31 31.18 -40.63
C CYS A 397 31.51 31.71 -41.44
N PRO A 398 32.37 30.80 -41.96
CA PRO A 398 33.48 31.17 -42.84
C PRO A 398 32.98 31.77 -44.17
N ALA A 399 33.89 32.43 -44.89
CA ALA A 399 33.58 32.96 -46.22
C ALA A 399 33.28 31.80 -47.20
N GLY A 400 32.29 31.98 -48.07
CA GLY A 400 31.78 30.90 -48.92
C GLY A 400 30.79 29.96 -48.25
N ALA A 401 30.35 30.23 -47.01
CA ALA A 401 29.31 29.46 -46.32
C ALA A 401 28.28 30.36 -45.61
N VAL A 402 27.12 29.79 -45.25
CA VAL A 402 26.08 30.44 -44.43
C VAL A 402 25.52 29.47 -43.40
N PRO A 403 24.89 29.95 -42.31
CA PRO A 403 24.10 29.11 -41.44
C PRO A 403 23.00 28.36 -42.22
N SER A 404 22.75 27.11 -41.83
CA SER A 404 21.59 26.31 -42.22
C SER A 404 20.26 26.96 -41.77
N ASP A 405 19.12 26.45 -42.25
CA ASP A 405 17.80 27.00 -41.91
C ASP A 405 17.47 26.91 -40.41
N ASP A 406 17.90 25.86 -39.71
CA ASP A 406 17.88 25.79 -38.24
C ASP A 406 18.95 26.71 -37.62
N ARG A 407 20.10 26.83 -38.30
CA ARG A 407 21.41 27.44 -37.98
C ARG A 407 22.38 26.47 -37.28
N GLY A 408 22.16 25.16 -37.37
CA GLY A 408 22.98 24.15 -36.72
C GLY A 408 24.43 24.12 -37.21
N THR A 409 24.59 24.11 -38.52
CA THR A 409 25.88 24.04 -39.21
C THR A 409 26.05 25.21 -40.17
N CYS A 410 27.29 25.52 -40.54
CA CYS A 410 27.52 26.24 -41.79
C CYS A 410 27.34 25.26 -42.95
N VAL A 411 26.49 25.61 -43.90
CA VAL A 411 26.40 24.95 -45.20
C VAL A 411 27.25 25.76 -46.16
N GLU A 412 28.20 25.10 -46.84
CA GLU A 412 28.93 25.74 -47.93
C GLU A 412 27.96 26.18 -49.02
N CYS A 413 28.20 27.36 -49.60
CA CYS A 413 27.37 27.86 -50.67
C CYS A 413 27.41 26.88 -51.85
N PRO A 414 26.26 26.40 -52.35
CA PRO A 414 26.22 25.43 -53.45
C PRO A 414 27.03 25.93 -54.64
N MET A 415 27.51 25.02 -55.49
CA MET A 415 28.20 25.46 -56.71
C MET A 415 27.35 26.48 -57.47
N LEU A 416 28.04 27.53 -57.91
CA LEU A 416 27.49 28.77 -58.43
C LEU A 416 26.84 29.75 -57.42
N HIS A 417 27.07 29.64 -56.10
CA HIS A 417 26.53 30.57 -55.09
C HIS A 417 27.63 31.18 -54.17
N TYR A 418 27.33 32.27 -53.45
CA TYR A 418 28.32 32.94 -52.57
C TYR A 418 27.82 33.52 -51.24
N SER A 419 28.76 33.65 -50.30
CA SER A 419 28.58 34.36 -49.02
C SER A 419 29.84 35.10 -48.58
N ALA A 420 29.69 36.38 -48.24
CA ALA A 420 30.65 37.13 -47.43
C ALA A 420 30.31 36.94 -45.94
N ARG A 421 31.34 36.83 -45.07
CA ARG A 421 31.18 36.57 -43.63
C ARG A 421 30.08 37.45 -42.99
N GLY A 422 29.23 36.83 -42.17
CA GLY A 422 28.15 37.56 -41.48
C GLY A 422 26.82 37.65 -42.25
N ARG A 423 26.50 36.67 -43.13
CA ARG A 423 25.21 36.61 -43.87
C ARG A 423 24.50 35.26 -43.71
N ASP A 424 23.17 35.31 -43.76
CA ASP A 424 22.28 34.15 -43.60
C ASP A 424 21.91 33.43 -44.90
N LYS A 425 22.24 33.99 -46.07
CA LYS A 425 21.82 33.45 -47.37
C LYS A 425 22.93 33.54 -48.39
N CYS A 426 23.21 32.41 -49.04
CA CYS A 426 24.04 32.40 -50.23
C CYS A 426 23.28 33.05 -51.39
N LEU A 427 23.93 33.98 -52.08
CA LEU A 427 23.41 34.62 -53.29
C LEU A 427 23.79 33.75 -54.52
N ALA A 428 23.05 33.78 -55.63
CA ALA A 428 23.08 32.74 -56.69
C ALA A 428 23.54 33.25 -58.08
N CYS A 429 24.46 32.59 -58.80
CA CYS A 429 25.03 33.08 -60.06
C CYS A 429 24.47 32.40 -61.32
N ASN A 430 23.67 33.17 -62.06
CA ASN A 430 23.22 32.94 -63.44
C ASN A 430 22.84 34.33 -64.03
N PRO A 431 22.63 34.54 -65.36
CA PRO A 431 21.68 33.77 -66.17
C PRO A 431 22.15 32.83 -67.31
N PRO A 432 23.43 32.66 -67.70
CA PRO A 432 24.69 33.09 -67.06
C PRO A 432 25.23 34.43 -67.61
N LEU A 433 26.29 35.08 -67.12
CA LEU A 433 27.13 35.04 -65.89
C LEU A 433 27.18 33.77 -65.02
N VAL A 434 28.39 33.26 -64.80
CA VAL A 434 28.70 32.09 -63.93
C VAL A 434 29.48 32.59 -62.70
N LEU A 435 29.41 31.87 -61.57
CA LEU A 435 30.16 32.21 -60.34
C LEU A 435 31.67 32.20 -60.59
N ALA A 436 32.32 33.29 -60.17
CA ALA A 436 33.75 33.33 -59.89
C ALA A 436 33.95 33.75 -58.42
N ASP A 437 34.96 33.18 -57.76
CA ASP A 437 35.50 33.59 -56.45
C ASP A 437 34.46 34.11 -55.43
N ASN A 438 33.36 33.38 -55.27
CA ASN A 438 32.25 33.76 -54.41
C ASN A 438 31.57 35.11 -54.79
N HIS A 439 31.02 35.28 -56.02
CA HIS A 439 30.09 36.39 -56.41
C HIS A 439 29.00 36.03 -57.48
N CYS A 440 27.81 36.68 -57.46
CA CYS A 440 26.54 36.13 -58.04
C CYS A 440 25.46 37.11 -58.60
N VAL A 441 24.38 36.58 -59.23
CA VAL A 441 23.21 37.30 -59.82
C VAL A 441 21.82 36.55 -59.78
N TRP A 442 21.42 35.74 -60.78
CA TRP A 442 20.04 35.18 -61.02
C TRP A 442 20.04 33.59 -61.14
N TRP A 443 19.11 32.76 -61.70
CA TRP A 443 17.80 32.93 -62.41
C TRP A 443 16.69 31.83 -62.24
N HIS A 444 16.61 30.76 -63.07
CA HIS A 444 15.32 30.15 -63.54
C HIS A 444 14.57 29.08 -62.69
N LEU A 445 14.90 28.81 -61.42
CA LEU A 445 14.46 27.59 -60.71
C LEU A 445 13.02 27.44 -60.10
N PRO A 446 12.03 28.37 -60.16
CA PRO A 446 10.81 28.28 -59.32
C PRO A 446 9.92 27.02 -59.41
N LEU A 447 9.87 26.34 -60.57
CA LEU A 447 8.82 25.34 -60.84
C LEU A 447 8.96 24.01 -60.08
N VAL A 448 10.16 23.64 -59.62
CA VAL A 448 10.40 22.33 -58.98
C VAL A 448 9.91 22.28 -57.53
N ALA A 449 9.92 23.41 -56.81
CA ALA A 449 9.66 23.47 -55.38
C ALA A 449 8.22 23.03 -54.99
N LEU A 450 7.23 23.30 -55.86
CA LEU A 450 5.83 22.96 -55.61
C LEU A 450 5.57 21.44 -55.58
N CYS A 451 6.32 20.65 -56.35
CA CYS A 451 6.13 19.19 -56.43
C CYS A 451 6.61 18.45 -55.17
N VAL A 452 7.63 18.98 -54.47
CA VAL A 452 8.25 18.30 -53.31
C VAL A 452 7.36 18.40 -52.07
N ALA A 453 6.66 19.53 -51.88
CA ALA A 453 5.82 19.78 -50.70
C ALA A 453 4.68 18.76 -50.52
N GLY A 454 4.06 18.31 -51.61
CA GLY A 454 2.94 17.35 -51.56
C GLY A 454 3.33 15.96 -51.04
N LEU A 455 4.55 15.49 -51.34
CA LEU A 455 5.02 14.16 -50.94
C LEU A 455 5.28 14.05 -49.42
N ALA A 456 5.69 15.16 -48.78
CA ALA A 456 6.06 15.17 -47.37
C ALA A 456 4.86 14.94 -46.41
N VAL A 457 3.65 15.35 -46.80
CA VAL A 457 2.45 15.23 -45.96
C VAL A 457 1.98 13.78 -45.88
N ALA A 458 1.94 13.06 -47.01
CA ALA A 458 1.53 11.66 -47.08
C ALA A 458 2.42 10.74 -46.21
N ALA A 459 3.74 11.00 -46.18
CA ALA A 459 4.70 10.22 -45.41
C ALA A 459 4.42 10.24 -43.89
N ARG A 460 3.94 11.37 -43.34
CA ARG A 460 3.69 11.50 -41.88
C ARG A 460 2.50 10.67 -41.41
N LEU A 461 1.41 10.62 -42.19
CA LEU A 461 0.22 9.81 -41.89
C LEU A 461 0.56 8.31 -41.90
N LEU A 462 1.33 7.85 -42.90
CA LEU A 462 1.82 6.47 -42.98
C LEU A 462 2.69 6.09 -41.77
N HIS A 463 3.52 7.00 -41.27
CA HIS A 463 4.39 6.74 -40.12
C HIS A 463 3.60 6.56 -38.81
N GLY A 464 2.54 7.34 -38.61
CA GLY A 464 1.60 7.18 -37.48
C GLY A 464 0.92 5.81 -37.48
N CYS A 465 0.34 5.41 -38.62
CA CYS A 465 -0.28 4.09 -38.78
C CYS A 465 0.70 2.94 -38.53
N ASN A 466 1.95 3.07 -38.99
CA ASN A 466 2.99 2.07 -38.74
C ASN A 466 3.37 1.96 -37.25
N ARG A 467 3.38 3.04 -36.48
CA ARG A 467 3.65 3.00 -35.03
C ARG A 467 2.54 2.27 -34.27
N ALA A 468 1.27 2.54 -34.58
CA ALA A 468 0.14 1.80 -34.01
C ALA A 468 0.16 0.31 -34.39
N ARG A 469 0.40 0.00 -35.68
CA ARG A 469 0.53 -1.38 -36.19
C ARG A 469 1.71 -2.14 -35.58
N LYS A 470 2.75 -1.44 -35.11
CA LYS A 470 3.91 -2.00 -34.40
C LYS A 470 3.57 -2.31 -32.93
N ALA A 471 2.85 -1.42 -32.24
CA ALA A 471 2.35 -1.68 -30.89
C ALA A 471 1.43 -2.92 -30.84
N GLY A 472 0.41 -2.95 -31.71
CA GLY A 472 -0.50 -4.11 -31.85
C GLY A 472 0.12 -5.36 -32.51
N LYS A 473 1.44 -5.39 -32.73
CA LYS A 473 2.23 -6.61 -32.98
C LYS A 473 2.98 -7.06 -31.73
N ILE A 474 3.54 -6.13 -30.95
CA ILE A 474 4.20 -6.42 -29.67
C ILE A 474 3.18 -6.98 -28.67
N GLU A 475 1.97 -6.41 -28.61
CA GLU A 475 0.90 -6.87 -27.72
C GLU A 475 0.48 -8.32 -28.01
N ARG A 476 0.19 -8.65 -29.28
CA ARG A 476 -0.06 -10.04 -29.69
C ARG A 476 1.12 -10.95 -29.40
N LEU A 477 2.34 -10.51 -29.68
CA LEU A 477 3.54 -11.29 -29.38
C LEU A 477 3.67 -11.59 -27.87
N LEU A 478 3.23 -10.70 -26.99
CA LEU A 478 3.18 -10.94 -25.53
C LEU A 478 2.03 -11.88 -25.13
N GLN A 479 0.91 -11.89 -25.86
CA GLN A 479 -0.17 -12.87 -25.70
C GLN A 479 0.27 -14.28 -26.16
N ASP A 480 0.86 -14.39 -27.35
CA ASP A 480 1.49 -15.61 -27.88
C ASP A 480 2.53 -16.15 -26.88
N MET A 481 3.38 -15.25 -26.36
CA MET A 481 4.38 -15.58 -25.34
C MET A 481 3.74 -16.11 -24.06
N TYR A 482 2.66 -15.50 -23.55
CA TYR A 482 2.00 -15.96 -22.32
C TYR A 482 1.36 -17.35 -22.49
N ALA A 483 0.80 -17.64 -23.67
CA ALA A 483 0.27 -18.96 -23.99
C ALA A 483 1.38 -20.03 -24.04
N GLU A 484 2.48 -19.77 -24.73
CA GLU A 484 3.62 -20.70 -24.83
C GLU A 484 4.45 -20.81 -23.53
N LEU A 485 4.35 -19.83 -22.60
CA LEU A 485 5.17 -19.76 -21.38
C LEU A 485 4.90 -20.91 -20.39
N TRP A 486 3.70 -21.49 -20.41
CA TRP A 486 3.37 -22.65 -19.57
C TRP A 486 4.24 -23.87 -19.91
N ASP A 487 4.52 -24.05 -21.21
CA ASP A 487 5.29 -25.15 -21.80
C ASP A 487 6.69 -24.70 -22.27
N GLU A 488 7.27 -23.68 -21.63
CA GLU A 488 8.49 -23.04 -22.11
C GLU A 488 9.70 -24.00 -22.15
N GLY A 489 10.29 -24.18 -23.34
CA GLY A 489 11.55 -24.90 -23.52
C GLY A 489 12.78 -24.01 -23.30
N PRO A 490 14.01 -24.59 -23.24
CA PRO A 490 15.25 -23.83 -23.00
C PRO A 490 15.51 -22.67 -23.97
N THR A 491 14.99 -22.75 -25.20
CA THR A 491 15.14 -21.74 -26.25
C THR A 491 14.09 -20.62 -26.20
N PHE A 492 13.07 -20.73 -25.33
CA PHE A 492 11.92 -19.81 -25.28
C PHE A 492 12.33 -18.36 -25.07
N ALA A 493 13.09 -18.06 -24.01
CA ALA A 493 13.46 -16.68 -23.67
C ALA A 493 14.30 -16.04 -24.80
N ALA A 494 15.27 -16.76 -25.37
CA ALA A 494 16.05 -16.28 -26.51
C ALA A 494 15.19 -16.05 -27.77
N THR A 495 14.21 -16.92 -28.01
CA THR A 495 13.26 -16.80 -29.11
C THR A 495 12.40 -15.55 -28.97
N TYR A 496 11.80 -15.33 -27.79
CA TYR A 496 10.94 -14.17 -27.55
C TYR A 496 11.70 -12.86 -27.43
N SER A 497 12.91 -12.84 -26.85
CA SER A 497 13.75 -11.65 -26.82
C SER A 497 14.07 -11.20 -28.25
N LYS A 498 14.51 -12.13 -29.11
CA LYS A 498 14.75 -11.85 -30.54
C LYS A 498 13.50 -11.41 -31.31
N LYS A 499 12.33 -12.01 -31.05
CA LYS A 499 11.05 -11.57 -31.65
C LYS A 499 10.69 -10.13 -31.20
N LEU A 500 10.86 -9.79 -29.92
CA LEU A 500 10.57 -8.48 -29.33
C LEU A 500 11.55 -7.39 -29.79
N GLU A 501 12.85 -7.69 -29.81
CA GLU A 501 13.92 -6.83 -30.32
C GLU A 501 13.78 -6.55 -31.82
N GLY A 502 13.38 -7.55 -32.61
CA GLY A 502 13.02 -7.39 -34.02
C GLY A 502 11.78 -6.49 -34.24
N LEU A 503 10.90 -6.42 -33.24
CA LEU A 503 9.82 -5.41 -33.16
C LEU A 503 10.28 -4.11 -32.47
N GLY A 504 11.57 -3.89 -32.27
CA GLY A 504 12.14 -2.67 -31.70
C GLY A 504 11.71 -2.39 -30.25
N CYS A 505 11.37 -3.43 -29.49
CA CYS A 505 11.12 -3.30 -28.06
C CYS A 505 12.46 -3.18 -27.32
N GLN A 506 12.73 -2.03 -26.72
CA GLN A 506 13.81 -1.93 -25.73
C GLN A 506 13.45 -2.76 -24.49
N LYS A 507 14.48 -3.27 -23.79
CA LYS A 507 14.37 -4.13 -22.60
C LYS A 507 13.52 -5.40 -22.76
N ALA A 508 13.66 -6.15 -23.86
CA ALA A 508 12.88 -7.38 -24.06
C ALA A 508 13.03 -8.41 -22.90
N ALA A 509 14.22 -8.55 -22.31
CA ALA A 509 14.45 -9.41 -21.16
C ALA A 509 13.67 -9.02 -19.89
N GLU A 510 13.47 -7.71 -19.64
CA GLU A 510 12.69 -7.20 -18.49
C GLU A 510 11.24 -7.65 -18.62
N ARG A 511 10.65 -7.52 -19.82
CA ARG A 511 9.28 -7.97 -20.13
C ARG A 511 9.08 -9.48 -20.06
N ILE A 512 10.11 -10.26 -20.39
CA ILE A 512 10.07 -11.72 -20.21
C ILE A 512 10.08 -12.06 -18.71
N GLY A 513 10.78 -11.27 -17.88
CA GLY A 513 10.70 -11.33 -16.42
C GLY A 513 9.32 -10.98 -15.88
N GLU A 514 8.76 -9.83 -16.25
CA GLU A 514 7.41 -9.37 -15.87
C GLU A 514 6.34 -10.43 -16.18
N MET A 515 6.37 -11.01 -17.39
CA MET A 515 5.38 -12.02 -17.79
C MET A 515 5.57 -13.36 -17.08
N ARG A 516 6.80 -13.71 -16.68
CA ARG A 516 7.09 -14.86 -15.79
C ARG A 516 6.61 -14.62 -14.35
N ALA A 517 6.72 -13.40 -13.83
CA ALA A 517 6.13 -13.03 -12.53
C ALA A 517 4.60 -13.18 -12.56
N ILE A 518 3.94 -12.65 -13.61
CA ILE A 518 2.49 -12.76 -13.82
C ILE A 518 2.05 -14.22 -13.98
N GLN A 519 2.80 -15.03 -14.75
CA GLN A 519 2.53 -16.47 -14.90
C GLN A 519 2.64 -17.22 -13.58
N SER A 520 3.69 -16.95 -12.80
CA SER A 520 3.90 -17.54 -11.47
C SER A 520 2.81 -17.16 -10.47
N GLN A 521 2.37 -15.89 -10.42
CA GLN A 521 1.28 -15.43 -9.56
C GLN A 521 -0.06 -16.10 -9.90
N ARG A 522 -0.32 -16.33 -11.19
CA ARG A 522 -1.56 -16.92 -11.71
C ARG A 522 -1.54 -18.45 -11.83
N ALA A 523 -0.42 -19.11 -11.47
CA ALA A 523 -0.27 -20.55 -11.58
C ALA A 523 -1.09 -21.31 -10.52
N GLY A 524 -1.87 -22.28 -10.96
CA GLY A 524 -2.68 -23.15 -10.13
C GLY A 524 -2.25 -24.61 -10.27
N VAL A 525 -2.40 -25.38 -9.20
CA VAL A 525 -2.03 -26.80 -9.14
C VAL A 525 -3.15 -27.66 -9.72
N SER A 526 -2.81 -28.58 -10.63
CA SER A 526 -3.80 -29.49 -11.24
C SER A 526 -4.43 -30.42 -10.20
N THR A 527 -5.74 -30.69 -10.32
CA THR A 527 -6.42 -31.70 -9.50
C THR A 527 -5.79 -33.08 -9.68
N ALA A 528 -5.34 -33.40 -10.90
CA ALA A 528 -4.63 -34.63 -11.22
C ALA A 528 -3.34 -34.83 -10.40
N TYR A 529 -2.61 -33.76 -10.08
CA TYR A 529 -1.44 -33.82 -9.20
C TYR A 529 -1.82 -34.01 -7.74
N LEU A 530 -2.80 -33.24 -7.25
CA LEU A 530 -3.28 -33.38 -5.86
C LEU A 530 -3.83 -34.79 -5.57
N LEU A 531 -4.34 -35.46 -6.59
CA LEU A 531 -4.87 -36.82 -6.56
C LEU A 531 -3.84 -37.90 -6.98
N SER A 532 -2.59 -37.54 -7.26
CA SER A 532 -1.58 -38.50 -7.74
C SER A 532 -0.92 -39.26 -6.57
N PRO A 533 -0.46 -40.51 -6.81
CA PRO A 533 0.41 -41.22 -5.88
C PRO A 533 1.73 -40.49 -5.62
N GLU A 534 2.21 -39.67 -6.57
CA GLU A 534 3.43 -38.86 -6.43
C GLU A 534 3.29 -37.82 -5.32
N PHE A 535 2.17 -37.08 -5.27
CA PHE A 535 1.94 -36.11 -4.20
C PHE A 535 1.74 -36.79 -2.84
N SER A 536 1.00 -37.90 -2.80
CA SER A 536 0.86 -38.71 -1.58
C SER A 536 2.21 -39.22 -1.08
N GLN A 537 3.07 -39.75 -1.96
CA GLN A 537 4.39 -40.24 -1.57
C GLN A 537 5.32 -39.10 -1.12
N LEU A 538 5.31 -37.95 -1.81
CA LEU A 538 6.06 -36.75 -1.39
C LEU A 538 5.62 -36.26 0.00
N ALA A 539 4.33 -36.32 0.31
CA ALA A 539 3.79 -36.00 1.62
C ALA A 539 4.28 -36.98 2.70
N ILE A 540 4.26 -38.28 2.43
CA ILE A 540 4.74 -39.34 3.33
C ILE A 540 6.25 -39.21 3.56
N ASP A 541 7.05 -39.19 2.49
CA ASP A 541 8.52 -39.14 2.53
C ASP A 541 9.06 -37.93 3.29
N ARG A 542 8.36 -36.79 3.21
CA ARG A 542 8.75 -35.55 3.91
C ARG A 542 8.30 -35.50 5.36
N SER A 543 7.14 -36.06 5.69
CA SER A 543 6.56 -35.95 7.04
C SER A 543 6.82 -37.14 7.95
N GLY A 544 7.14 -38.31 7.39
CA GLY A 544 7.21 -39.57 8.13
C GLY A 544 5.85 -40.08 8.60
N LYS A 545 4.74 -39.75 7.90
CA LYS A 545 3.37 -40.11 8.26
C LYS A 545 2.55 -40.57 7.05
N ASP A 546 1.67 -41.54 7.26
CA ASP A 546 0.83 -42.14 6.20
C ASP A 546 -0.30 -41.21 5.71
N ASP A 547 -0.77 -40.29 6.55
CA ASP A 547 -1.73 -39.23 6.21
C ASP A 547 -1.47 -37.95 7.03
N PRO A 548 -0.52 -37.10 6.62
CA PRO A 548 -0.20 -35.87 7.33
C PRO A 548 -1.25 -34.77 7.08
N THR A 549 -1.43 -33.89 8.08
CA THR A 549 -2.15 -32.63 7.88
C THR A 549 -1.29 -31.62 7.12
N PHE A 550 -1.91 -30.65 6.46
CA PHE A 550 -1.15 -29.59 5.78
C PHE A 550 -0.41 -28.65 6.76
N ILE A 551 -0.82 -28.59 8.03
CA ILE A 551 -0.04 -27.97 9.12
C ILE A 551 1.27 -28.71 9.39
N GLU A 552 1.28 -30.04 9.27
CA GLU A 552 2.48 -30.86 9.44
C GLU A 552 3.35 -30.84 8.17
N LEU A 553 2.73 -30.88 6.98
CA LEU A 553 3.43 -30.68 5.71
C LEU A 553 4.11 -29.32 5.63
N LYS A 554 3.52 -28.23 6.16
CA LYS A 554 4.19 -26.93 6.28
C LYS A 554 5.55 -27.06 6.95
N THR A 555 5.60 -27.76 8.09
CA THR A 555 6.83 -27.96 8.86
C THR A 555 7.82 -28.84 8.10
N ALA A 556 7.34 -29.94 7.51
CA ALA A 556 8.15 -30.87 6.71
C ALA A 556 8.73 -30.24 5.43
N PHE A 557 7.98 -29.36 4.78
CA PHE A 557 8.32 -28.76 3.48
C PHE A 557 9.20 -27.51 3.61
N TRP A 558 9.04 -26.68 4.66
CA TRP A 558 9.76 -25.40 4.76
C TRP A 558 10.51 -25.14 6.07
N LEU A 559 10.22 -25.88 7.15
CA LEU A 559 10.89 -25.72 8.45
C LEU A 559 11.81 -26.91 8.80
N SER A 560 12.04 -27.80 7.84
CA SER A 560 13.00 -28.90 7.92
C SER A 560 14.39 -28.49 7.39
N GLY A 561 15.41 -29.32 7.62
CA GLY A 561 16.78 -29.05 7.16
C GLY A 561 17.02 -29.08 5.64
N ALA A 562 15.98 -29.30 4.82
CA ALA A 562 16.05 -29.23 3.36
C ALA A 562 14.74 -28.67 2.74
N PRO A 563 14.47 -27.36 2.88
CA PRO A 563 13.23 -26.72 2.40
C PRO A 563 12.97 -26.89 0.88
N ILE A 564 11.73 -27.21 0.51
CA ILE A 564 11.32 -27.40 -0.89
C ILE A 564 11.27 -26.07 -1.61
N GLY A 565 12.07 -25.92 -2.67
CA GLY A 565 12.09 -24.73 -3.53
C GLY A 565 13.07 -23.63 -3.10
N GLN A 566 13.96 -23.90 -2.14
CA GLN A 566 14.94 -22.91 -1.63
C GLN A 566 15.92 -22.45 -2.70
N ASP A 567 16.56 -23.36 -3.42
CA ASP A 567 17.60 -23.03 -4.41
C ASP A 567 17.04 -22.56 -5.76
N ILE A 568 15.71 -22.53 -5.92
CA ILE A 568 15.04 -22.02 -7.13
C ILE A 568 14.79 -20.52 -6.97
N ILE A 569 15.23 -19.76 -7.98
CA ILE A 569 14.92 -18.33 -8.11
C ILE A 569 13.43 -18.15 -8.38
N CYS A 570 12.73 -17.44 -7.49
CA CYS A 570 11.31 -17.16 -7.64
C CYS A 570 11.08 -16.21 -8.83
N PRO A 571 10.18 -16.55 -9.78
CA PRO A 571 9.88 -15.68 -10.92
C PRO A 571 9.28 -14.31 -10.54
N ARG A 572 8.77 -14.17 -9.30
CA ARG A 572 8.03 -13.00 -8.83
C ARG A 572 8.93 -11.86 -8.32
N ASP A 573 10.09 -12.20 -7.73
CA ASP A 573 10.99 -11.23 -7.09
C ASP A 573 12.48 -11.41 -7.43
N GLY A 574 12.83 -12.44 -8.21
CA GLY A 574 14.21 -12.70 -8.62
C GLY A 574 15.14 -13.20 -7.50
N ARG A 575 14.61 -13.53 -6.32
CA ARG A 575 15.37 -14.06 -5.17
C ARG A 575 15.20 -15.58 -5.05
N ALA A 576 16.16 -16.25 -4.43
CA ALA A 576 16.04 -17.66 -4.03
C ALA A 576 14.82 -17.87 -3.09
N GLY A 577 14.24 -19.08 -3.08
CA GLY A 577 13.02 -19.42 -2.35
C GLY A 577 11.75 -19.05 -3.13
N CYS A 578 11.18 -20.02 -3.83
CA CYS A 578 10.01 -19.86 -4.70
C CYS A 578 8.71 -20.45 -4.11
N ALA A 579 7.55 -20.16 -4.71
CA ALA A 579 6.30 -20.84 -4.33
C ALA A 579 6.32 -22.31 -4.80
N LEU A 580 5.58 -23.20 -4.14
CA LEU A 580 5.61 -24.63 -4.47
C LEU A 580 5.16 -24.90 -5.92
N VAL A 581 4.25 -24.08 -6.44
CA VAL A 581 3.80 -24.11 -7.84
C VAL A 581 4.91 -23.71 -8.85
N ASP A 582 5.93 -22.97 -8.42
CA ASP A 582 7.12 -22.65 -9.23
C ASP A 582 8.13 -23.80 -9.26
N TRP A 583 8.22 -24.57 -8.16
CA TRP A 583 9.10 -25.74 -8.01
C TRP A 583 8.55 -27.00 -8.69
N MET A 584 7.23 -27.21 -8.67
CA MET A 584 6.60 -28.45 -9.15
C MET A 584 6.68 -28.63 -10.69
N PRO A 585 6.46 -29.86 -11.20
CA PRO A 585 6.49 -30.15 -12.65
C PRO A 585 5.52 -29.29 -13.47
N ARG A 586 5.91 -28.95 -14.72
CA ARG A 586 5.21 -27.98 -15.58
C ARG A 586 3.90 -28.49 -16.13
N GLU A 587 3.80 -29.78 -16.41
CA GLU A 587 2.59 -30.50 -16.80
C GLU A 587 1.45 -30.32 -15.78
N HIS A 588 1.78 -30.11 -14.51
CA HIS A 588 0.83 -30.01 -13.40
C HIS A 588 0.42 -28.58 -13.04
N ARG A 589 0.88 -27.55 -13.77
CA ARG A 589 0.53 -26.14 -13.54
C ARG A 589 0.02 -25.42 -14.79
N ARG A 590 -1.10 -24.71 -14.66
CA ARG A 590 -1.68 -23.78 -15.66
C ARG A 590 -2.32 -22.59 -14.94
N GLU A 591 -2.92 -21.66 -15.68
CA GLU A 591 -3.66 -20.54 -15.08
C GLU A 591 -4.84 -21.06 -14.21
N GLN A 592 -5.02 -20.47 -13.03
CA GLN A 592 -6.01 -20.90 -12.04
C GLN A 592 -7.44 -20.83 -12.59
N THR A 593 -8.17 -21.94 -12.50
CA THR A 593 -9.55 -22.12 -13.00
C THR A 593 -10.62 -22.05 -11.91
N HIS A 594 -10.26 -22.36 -10.66
CA HIS A 594 -11.13 -22.29 -9.48
C HIS A 594 -10.29 -21.89 -8.26
N PHE A 595 -10.86 -21.09 -7.35
CA PHE A 595 -10.29 -20.80 -6.05
C PHE A 595 -10.68 -21.91 -5.06
N MET A 596 -9.72 -22.54 -4.37
CA MET A 596 -10.03 -23.55 -3.35
C MET A 596 -10.01 -22.94 -1.96
N SER A 597 -11.16 -23.00 -1.27
CA SER A 597 -11.33 -22.62 0.13
C SER A 597 -11.38 -23.87 1.02
N TRP A 598 -10.57 -23.88 2.07
CA TRP A 598 -10.24 -25.06 2.88
C TRP A 598 -9.39 -24.65 4.09
N THR A 599 -9.13 -25.56 5.04
CA THR A 599 -8.22 -25.30 6.18
C THR A 599 -7.05 -26.28 6.20
N TRP A 600 -5.86 -25.78 6.56
CA TRP A 600 -4.63 -26.59 6.65
C TRP A 600 -4.68 -27.62 7.80
N LYS A 601 -5.70 -27.55 8.68
CA LYS A 601 -5.98 -28.59 9.69
C LYS A 601 -6.46 -29.92 9.03
N TYR A 602 -6.86 -29.93 7.76
CA TYR A 602 -7.22 -31.16 7.03
C TYR A 602 -6.01 -32.04 6.68
N SER A 603 -6.25 -33.34 6.53
CA SER A 603 -5.28 -34.33 6.03
C SER A 603 -5.22 -34.40 4.50
N VAL A 604 -4.18 -35.02 3.96
CA VAL A 604 -4.04 -35.28 2.52
C VAL A 604 -5.20 -36.15 2.02
N GLN A 605 -5.52 -37.25 2.72
CA GLN A 605 -6.62 -38.15 2.30
C GLN A 605 -7.99 -37.48 2.39
N GLN A 606 -8.23 -36.59 3.36
CA GLN A 606 -9.47 -35.80 3.42
C GLN A 606 -9.64 -34.90 2.19
N VAL A 607 -8.59 -34.13 1.84
CA VAL A 607 -8.58 -33.26 0.66
C VAL A 607 -8.71 -34.08 -0.63
N GLN A 608 -7.99 -35.21 -0.74
CA GLN A 608 -8.10 -36.11 -1.89
C GLN A 608 -9.50 -36.71 -2.04
N SER A 609 -10.15 -37.15 -0.95
CA SER A 609 -11.50 -37.72 -1.01
C SER A 609 -12.56 -36.68 -1.44
N ALA A 610 -12.41 -35.42 -1.03
CA ALA A 610 -13.26 -34.33 -1.51
C ALA A 610 -12.99 -34.02 -3.00
N LEU A 611 -11.72 -33.97 -3.42
CA LEU A 611 -11.34 -33.66 -4.80
C LEU A 611 -11.67 -34.80 -5.80
N GLN A 612 -11.67 -36.06 -5.38
CA GLN A 612 -12.20 -37.19 -6.19
C GLN A 612 -13.69 -36.98 -6.49
N THR A 613 -14.46 -36.59 -5.48
CA THR A 613 -15.90 -36.30 -5.60
C THR A 613 -16.13 -35.09 -6.52
N PHE A 614 -15.29 -34.05 -6.42
CA PHE A 614 -15.31 -32.89 -7.31
C PHE A 614 -14.94 -33.24 -8.77
N GLN A 615 -13.90 -34.04 -8.99
CA GLN A 615 -13.49 -34.48 -10.33
C GLN A 615 -14.60 -35.27 -11.04
N GLY A 616 -15.38 -36.05 -10.28
CA GLY A 616 -16.59 -36.71 -10.79
C GLY A 616 -17.58 -35.74 -11.46
N CYS A 617 -17.75 -34.52 -10.92
CA CYS A 617 -18.61 -33.50 -11.52
C CYS A 617 -17.93 -32.63 -12.59
N LEU A 618 -16.58 -32.58 -12.64
CA LEU A 618 -15.85 -31.91 -13.73
C LEU A 618 -15.74 -32.79 -14.99
N GLY A 619 -15.89 -34.11 -14.84
CA GLY A 619 -15.68 -35.09 -15.91
C GLY A 619 -14.26 -35.00 -16.46
N ALA A 620 -14.15 -34.84 -17.78
CA ALA A 620 -12.87 -34.74 -18.49
C ALA A 620 -12.27 -33.31 -18.52
N GLN A 621 -12.87 -32.32 -17.85
CA GLN A 621 -12.36 -30.94 -17.87
C GLN A 621 -11.12 -30.79 -16.97
N PRO A 622 -9.97 -30.29 -17.49
CA PRO A 622 -8.79 -30.08 -16.68
C PRO A 622 -9.00 -28.91 -15.71
N CYS A 623 -8.78 -29.16 -14.43
CA CYS A 623 -8.98 -28.18 -13.36
C CYS A 623 -7.66 -27.87 -12.66
N TYR A 624 -7.35 -26.58 -12.57
CA TYR A 624 -6.19 -26.03 -11.87
C TYR A 624 -6.69 -25.13 -10.74
N LEU A 625 -6.28 -25.43 -9.52
CA LEU A 625 -6.76 -24.77 -8.31
C LEU A 625 -5.77 -23.70 -7.84
N PHE A 626 -6.28 -22.53 -7.45
CA PHE A 626 -5.57 -21.73 -6.46
C PHE A 626 -5.69 -22.45 -5.12
N VAL A 627 -4.56 -22.92 -4.60
CA VAL A 627 -4.43 -23.49 -3.26
C VAL A 627 -3.35 -22.70 -2.55
N CYS A 628 -3.69 -21.95 -1.50
CA CYS A 628 -2.78 -21.04 -0.82
C CYS A 628 -1.46 -21.69 -0.37
N PHE A 629 -1.48 -22.95 0.07
CA PHE A 629 -0.30 -23.76 0.39
C PHE A 629 0.69 -23.89 -0.79
N PHE A 630 0.20 -23.98 -2.02
CA PHE A 630 1.02 -24.13 -3.23
C PHE A 630 1.34 -22.80 -3.92
N ALA A 631 0.36 -21.89 -3.96
CA ALA A 631 0.38 -20.70 -4.79
C ALA A 631 0.98 -19.46 -4.10
N ASN A 632 0.94 -19.37 -2.76
CA ASN A 632 1.60 -18.29 -2.02
C ASN A 632 3.09 -18.65 -1.80
N ASN A 633 3.99 -17.65 -1.80
CA ASN A 633 5.41 -17.93 -1.56
C ASN A 633 5.67 -18.12 -0.06
N GLN A 634 5.61 -19.38 0.37
CA GLN A 634 5.76 -19.77 1.77
C GLN A 634 7.18 -19.48 2.34
N PHE A 635 8.21 -19.28 1.51
CA PHE A 635 9.49 -18.79 2.02
C PHE A 635 9.37 -17.39 2.61
N ARG A 636 8.75 -16.44 1.89
CA ARG A 636 8.62 -15.06 2.36
C ARG A 636 7.73 -14.98 3.61
N ILE A 637 6.64 -15.73 3.62
CA ILE A 637 5.61 -15.71 4.69
C ILE A 637 6.09 -16.47 5.94
N ILE A 638 6.66 -17.67 5.79
CA ILE A 638 6.88 -18.62 6.90
C ILE A 638 8.36 -18.78 7.27
N VAL A 639 9.29 -18.69 6.30
CA VAL A 639 10.73 -18.93 6.55
C VAL A 639 11.50 -17.65 6.83
N GLU A 640 11.24 -16.59 6.07
CA GLU A 640 11.86 -15.26 6.26
C GLU A 640 11.11 -14.40 7.29
N GLY A 641 9.89 -14.79 7.68
CA GLY A 641 9.04 -14.04 8.60
C GLY A 641 8.64 -12.64 8.11
N THR A 642 8.69 -12.40 6.79
CA THR A 642 8.41 -11.07 6.23
C THR A 642 6.90 -10.84 6.06
N THR A 643 6.40 -9.76 6.65
CA THR A 643 5.00 -9.34 6.52
C THR A 643 4.63 -8.97 5.07
N VAL A 644 5.62 -8.71 4.22
CA VAL A 644 5.48 -8.42 2.77
C VAL A 644 4.69 -9.49 1.99
N GLY A 645 4.52 -10.70 2.54
CA GLY A 645 3.61 -11.73 1.98
C GLY A 645 2.23 -11.83 2.65
N SER A 646 1.99 -11.14 3.76
CA SER A 646 0.73 -11.08 4.53
C SER A 646 0.00 -9.74 4.44
N ASP A 647 0.71 -8.67 4.09
CA ASP A 647 0.19 -7.31 4.11
C ASP A 647 -0.84 -7.11 2.99
N ASP A 648 -0.48 -7.49 1.75
CA ASP A 648 -1.34 -7.45 0.55
C ASP A 648 -2.37 -8.60 0.44
N LEU A 649 -2.55 -9.45 1.46
CA LEU A 649 -3.36 -10.68 1.34
C LEU A 649 -4.83 -10.44 0.93
N GLU A 650 -5.40 -9.28 1.27
CA GLU A 650 -6.78 -8.90 0.92
C GLU A 650 -6.90 -8.54 -0.56
N ASP A 651 -6.09 -7.59 -1.04
CA ASP A 651 -6.02 -7.21 -2.46
C ASP A 651 -5.68 -8.44 -3.32
N VAL A 652 -4.73 -9.28 -2.87
CA VAL A 652 -4.38 -10.52 -3.56
C VAL A 652 -5.53 -11.54 -3.53
N PHE A 653 -6.24 -11.69 -2.42
CA PHE A 653 -7.39 -12.59 -2.31
C PHE A 653 -8.54 -12.15 -3.21
N GLU A 654 -9.05 -10.93 -3.03
CA GLU A 654 -10.23 -10.44 -3.75
C GLU A 654 -9.95 -10.28 -5.25
N SER A 655 -8.74 -9.83 -5.63
CA SER A 655 -8.30 -9.78 -7.03
C SER A 655 -8.20 -11.18 -7.65
N ASN A 656 -7.63 -12.17 -6.95
CA ASN A 656 -7.60 -13.55 -7.44
C ASN A 656 -9.01 -14.13 -7.58
N LEU A 657 -9.87 -13.94 -6.58
CA LEU A 657 -11.23 -14.44 -6.59
C LEU A 657 -12.05 -13.82 -7.73
N LYS A 658 -12.02 -12.48 -7.89
CA LYS A 658 -12.63 -11.76 -9.02
C LYS A 658 -12.10 -12.22 -10.38
N ARG A 659 -10.78 -12.47 -10.50
CA ARG A 659 -10.14 -12.91 -11.75
C ARG A 659 -10.49 -14.35 -12.12
N ILE A 660 -10.60 -15.24 -11.13
CA ILE A 660 -10.90 -16.67 -11.35
C ILE A 660 -12.41 -16.87 -11.57
N GLY A 661 -13.26 -16.12 -10.88
CA GLY A 661 -14.72 -16.11 -11.07
C GLY A 661 -15.45 -17.37 -10.60
N LYS A 662 -14.76 -18.32 -9.96
CA LYS A 662 -15.32 -19.59 -9.45
C LYS A 662 -14.62 -20.01 -8.17
N MET A 663 -15.36 -20.59 -7.23
CA MET A 663 -14.84 -21.07 -5.94
C MET A 663 -15.32 -22.48 -5.64
N VAL A 664 -14.45 -23.31 -5.06
CA VAL A 664 -14.75 -24.65 -4.56
C VAL A 664 -14.35 -24.71 -3.09
N ALA A 665 -15.27 -25.18 -2.24
CA ALA A 665 -15.11 -25.16 -0.78
C ALA A 665 -15.10 -26.59 -0.22
N ILE A 666 -14.04 -26.97 0.49
CA ILE A 666 -13.95 -28.30 1.12
C ILE A 666 -14.58 -28.25 2.51
N LEU A 667 -15.77 -28.82 2.61
CA LEU A 667 -16.52 -29.03 3.85
C LEU A 667 -16.24 -30.44 4.39
N ASP A 668 -15.60 -30.53 5.55
CA ASP A 668 -15.09 -31.77 6.13
C ASP A 668 -16.18 -32.73 6.61
N THR A 669 -17.24 -32.19 7.19
CA THR A 669 -18.42 -32.91 7.72
C THR A 669 -19.65 -32.01 7.64
N TRP A 670 -20.85 -32.56 7.76
CA TRP A 670 -22.06 -31.75 7.92
C TRP A 670 -22.36 -31.43 9.39
N ASP A 671 -21.85 -32.27 10.29
CA ASP A 671 -22.05 -32.22 11.73
C ASP A 671 -20.84 -31.57 12.40
N ALA A 672 -21.02 -30.38 12.97
CA ALA A 672 -19.96 -29.52 13.52
C ALA A 672 -18.71 -29.32 12.62
N PRO A 673 -18.86 -28.87 11.35
CA PRO A 673 -17.74 -28.69 10.42
C PRO A 673 -16.63 -27.79 10.94
N MET A 674 -15.39 -28.26 10.81
CA MET A 674 -14.21 -27.43 11.02
C MET A 674 -14.14 -26.27 10.00
N TYR A 675 -14.72 -26.43 8.81
CA TYR A 675 -14.83 -25.34 7.84
C TYR A 675 -15.52 -24.07 8.39
N LEU A 676 -16.53 -24.20 9.28
CA LEU A 676 -17.26 -23.05 9.83
C LEU A 676 -16.64 -22.46 11.11
N THR A 677 -15.67 -23.14 11.73
CA THR A 677 -14.94 -22.65 12.92
C THR A 677 -13.63 -21.94 12.59
N ARG A 678 -13.41 -21.58 11.32
CA ARG A 678 -12.17 -20.96 10.83
C ARG A 678 -12.46 -19.64 10.16
N ILE A 679 -11.85 -18.56 10.66
CA ILE A 679 -12.23 -17.19 10.30
C ILE A 679 -12.04 -16.90 8.80
N TRP A 680 -10.95 -17.43 8.21
CA TRP A 680 -10.64 -17.26 6.80
C TRP A 680 -11.68 -17.91 5.89
N THR A 681 -12.11 -19.15 6.15
CA THR A 681 -13.09 -19.83 5.29
C THR A 681 -14.48 -19.22 5.39
N VAL A 682 -14.87 -18.72 6.57
CA VAL A 682 -16.11 -17.96 6.76
C VAL A 682 -16.06 -16.61 6.01
N TYR A 683 -14.94 -15.88 6.09
CA TYR A 683 -14.75 -14.62 5.37
C TYR A 683 -14.64 -14.82 3.85
N GLU A 684 -13.90 -15.83 3.38
CA GLU A 684 -13.79 -16.19 1.97
C GLU A 684 -15.17 -16.45 1.37
N GLN A 685 -16.03 -17.20 2.08
CA GLN A 685 -17.41 -17.45 1.67
C GLN A 685 -18.27 -16.18 1.66
N TYR A 686 -18.14 -15.32 2.67
CA TYR A 686 -18.86 -14.05 2.72
C TYR A 686 -18.49 -13.15 1.53
N VAL A 687 -17.20 -12.94 1.27
CA VAL A 687 -16.72 -12.11 0.14
C VAL A 687 -17.18 -12.71 -1.19
N ALA A 688 -16.96 -14.00 -1.44
CA ALA A 688 -17.32 -14.67 -2.70
C ALA A 688 -18.80 -14.51 -3.07
N SER A 689 -19.68 -14.75 -2.10
CA SER A 689 -21.13 -14.65 -2.30
C SER A 689 -21.60 -13.19 -2.41
N THR A 690 -20.95 -12.25 -1.73
CA THR A 690 -21.19 -10.80 -1.86
C THR A 690 -20.85 -10.30 -3.27
N ILE A 691 -19.76 -10.79 -3.87
CA ILE A 691 -19.37 -10.49 -5.27
C ILE A 691 -19.98 -11.46 -6.30
N GLN A 692 -21.04 -12.19 -5.92
CA GLN A 692 -21.86 -13.07 -6.78
C GLN A 692 -21.10 -14.23 -7.47
N ILE A 693 -19.98 -14.69 -6.90
CA ILE A 693 -19.26 -15.86 -7.38
C ILE A 693 -19.91 -17.14 -6.86
N GLU A 694 -20.11 -18.12 -7.75
CA GLU A 694 -20.62 -19.44 -7.39
C GLU A 694 -19.59 -20.17 -6.52
N VAL A 695 -20.00 -20.54 -5.30
CA VAL A 695 -19.23 -21.42 -4.41
C VAL A 695 -19.82 -22.82 -4.45
N GLN A 696 -19.02 -23.78 -4.92
CA GLN A 696 -19.38 -25.19 -4.94
C GLN A 696 -18.78 -25.90 -3.72
N PHE A 697 -19.62 -26.24 -2.73
CA PHE A 697 -19.20 -27.09 -1.62
C PHE A 697 -19.01 -28.54 -2.07
N ILE A 698 -17.92 -29.14 -1.63
CA ILE A 698 -17.53 -30.54 -1.84
C ILE A 698 -17.12 -31.17 -0.50
N MET A 699 -17.32 -32.47 -0.36
CA MET A 699 -17.10 -33.19 0.91
C MET A 699 -16.31 -34.48 0.68
N PRO A 700 -15.54 -34.97 1.67
CA PRO A 700 -15.02 -36.34 1.67
C PRO A 700 -16.15 -37.37 1.49
N LYS A 701 -15.90 -38.43 0.71
CA LYS A 701 -16.92 -39.42 0.32
C LYS A 701 -17.65 -40.06 1.51
N ALA A 702 -16.94 -40.29 2.63
CA ALA A 702 -17.54 -40.80 3.87
C ALA A 702 -18.52 -39.80 4.52
N ALA A 703 -18.20 -38.51 4.48
CA ALA A 703 -19.04 -37.44 5.03
C ALA A 703 -20.26 -37.15 4.15
N ALA A 704 -20.11 -37.17 2.82
CA ALA A 704 -21.24 -37.12 1.88
C ALA A 704 -22.21 -38.30 2.10
N ASN A 705 -21.68 -39.53 2.22
CA ASN A 705 -22.49 -40.72 2.56
C ASN A 705 -23.13 -40.63 3.95
N HIS A 706 -22.57 -39.86 4.90
CA HIS A 706 -23.20 -39.60 6.20
C HIS A 706 -24.34 -38.59 6.07
N LEU A 707 -24.13 -37.50 5.31
CA LEU A 707 -25.14 -36.48 5.02
C LEU A 707 -26.37 -37.09 4.33
N GLN A 708 -26.18 -37.89 3.29
CA GLN A 708 -27.28 -38.56 2.58
C GLN A 708 -28.09 -39.49 3.49
N ARG A 709 -27.42 -40.31 4.33
CA ARG A 709 -28.09 -41.18 5.31
C ARG A 709 -28.83 -40.39 6.40
N GLN A 710 -28.33 -39.22 6.76
CA GLN A 710 -29.00 -38.34 7.71
C GLN A 710 -30.25 -37.70 7.09
N ILE A 711 -30.17 -37.18 5.86
CA ILE A 711 -31.31 -36.65 5.09
C ILE A 711 -32.40 -37.71 4.92
N ALA A 712 -32.03 -38.97 4.66
CA ALA A 712 -32.96 -40.09 4.53
C ALA A 712 -33.79 -40.41 5.79
N ARG A 713 -33.49 -39.79 6.94
CA ARG A 713 -34.30 -39.87 8.17
C ARG A 713 -35.50 -38.90 8.18
N GLY A 714 -35.75 -38.19 7.09
CA GLY A 714 -36.88 -37.26 6.96
C GLY A 714 -36.68 -35.94 7.71
N SER A 715 -37.79 -35.33 8.12
CA SER A 715 -37.83 -33.99 8.74
C SER A 715 -36.86 -33.81 9.90
N GLU A 716 -36.80 -34.76 10.84
CA GLU A 716 -35.86 -34.73 11.98
C GLU A 716 -34.39 -34.80 11.53
N GLY A 717 -34.10 -35.64 10.53
CA GLY A 717 -32.75 -35.75 9.95
C GLY A 717 -32.30 -34.44 9.31
N ILE A 718 -33.18 -33.84 8.51
CA ILE A 718 -32.98 -32.56 7.82
C ILE A 718 -32.81 -31.41 8.82
N ASN A 719 -33.64 -31.35 9.87
CA ASN A 719 -33.55 -30.34 10.92
C ASN A 719 -32.19 -30.40 11.66
N GLN A 720 -31.68 -31.60 11.95
CA GLN A 720 -30.36 -31.77 12.54
C GLN A 720 -29.23 -31.27 11.62
N VAL A 721 -29.31 -31.51 10.30
CA VAL A 721 -28.35 -30.98 9.32
C VAL A 721 -28.41 -29.45 9.23
N ILE A 722 -29.60 -28.88 9.07
CA ILE A 722 -29.78 -27.41 9.01
C ILE A 722 -29.24 -26.77 10.29
N LYS A 723 -29.54 -27.34 11.46
CA LYS A 723 -29.05 -26.84 12.75
C LYS A 723 -27.52 -26.88 12.86
N ALA A 724 -26.86 -27.94 12.40
CA ALA A 724 -25.40 -28.05 12.44
C ALA A 724 -24.71 -27.06 11.48
N LEU A 725 -25.27 -26.89 10.27
CA LEU A 725 -24.73 -25.99 9.25
C LEU A 725 -25.07 -24.50 9.49
N SER A 726 -26.00 -24.20 10.41
CA SER A 726 -26.35 -22.84 10.84
C SER A 726 -25.57 -22.36 12.07
N GLN A 727 -24.62 -23.15 12.58
CA GLN A 727 -23.73 -22.76 13.68
C GLN A 727 -22.50 -22.01 13.16
N VAL A 728 -22.75 -20.86 12.52
CA VAL A 728 -21.71 -19.90 12.13
C VAL A 728 -21.51 -18.89 13.25
N ASP A 729 -20.27 -18.68 13.67
CA ASP A 729 -19.89 -17.76 14.74
C ASP A 729 -18.50 -17.16 14.40
N SER A 730 -18.51 -16.13 13.55
CA SER A 730 -17.29 -15.49 13.05
C SER A 730 -16.53 -14.70 14.15
N GLU A 731 -17.19 -14.36 15.25
CA GLU A 731 -16.53 -13.80 16.43
C GLU A 731 -15.62 -14.84 17.11
N LYS A 732 -16.07 -16.11 17.21
CA LYS A 732 -15.29 -17.21 17.83
C LYS A 732 -14.44 -18.02 16.84
N ALA A 733 -14.67 -17.90 15.54
CA ALA A 733 -13.90 -18.62 14.52
C ALA A 733 -12.39 -18.24 14.56
N GLU A 734 -11.51 -19.23 14.37
CA GLU A 734 -10.06 -19.10 14.59
C GLU A 734 -9.23 -18.95 13.30
N ALA A 735 -8.05 -18.32 13.35
CA ALA A 735 -6.97 -18.53 12.38
C ALA A 735 -5.86 -19.43 12.96
N TRP A 736 -4.71 -19.53 12.29
CA TRP A 736 -3.53 -20.23 12.84
C TRP A 736 -2.49 -19.24 13.39
N LYS A 737 -2.36 -18.08 12.75
CA LYS A 737 -1.56 -16.94 13.20
C LYS A 737 -2.52 -15.91 13.78
N LEU A 738 -2.32 -15.53 15.04
CA LEU A 738 -3.24 -14.64 15.78
C LEU A 738 -3.39 -13.27 15.12
N GLU A 739 -2.31 -12.74 14.54
CA GLU A 739 -2.35 -11.50 13.75
C GLU A 739 -3.31 -11.59 12.55
N ASP A 740 -3.32 -12.73 11.85
CA ASP A 740 -4.20 -12.95 10.69
C ASP A 740 -5.65 -13.14 11.13
N GLU A 741 -5.87 -13.71 12.33
CA GLU A 741 -7.20 -13.78 12.94
C GLU A 741 -7.73 -12.39 13.29
N MET A 742 -6.92 -11.59 13.99
CA MET A 742 -7.27 -10.23 14.37
C MET A 742 -7.49 -9.34 13.14
N LYS A 743 -6.69 -9.52 12.08
CA LYS A 743 -6.86 -8.82 10.79
C LYS A 743 -8.23 -9.09 10.20
N VAL A 744 -8.61 -10.36 9.95
CA VAL A 744 -9.92 -10.69 9.37
C VAL A 744 -11.08 -10.34 10.29
N LYS A 745 -10.91 -10.49 11.62
CA LYS A 745 -11.93 -10.07 12.60
C LYS A 745 -12.16 -8.56 12.58
N SER A 746 -11.10 -7.75 12.39
CA SER A 746 -11.24 -6.31 12.15
C SER A 746 -12.03 -6.05 10.86
N LEU A 747 -11.62 -6.63 9.72
CA LEU A 747 -12.31 -6.42 8.43
C LEU A 747 -13.81 -6.70 8.48
N ILE A 748 -14.22 -7.78 9.16
CA ILE A 748 -15.63 -8.12 9.35
C ILE A 748 -16.32 -7.04 10.20
N GLN A 749 -15.71 -6.66 11.33
CA GLN A 749 -16.29 -5.69 12.27
C GLN A 749 -16.33 -4.25 11.73
N ASP A 750 -15.33 -3.87 10.92
CA ASP A 750 -15.18 -2.56 10.28
C ASP A 750 -16.09 -2.39 9.04
N SER A 751 -16.64 -3.49 8.49
CA SER A 751 -17.49 -3.47 7.28
C SER A 751 -18.98 -3.67 7.57
N VAL A 752 -19.38 -4.81 8.15
CA VAL A 752 -20.80 -5.18 8.36
C VAL A 752 -21.10 -5.77 9.74
N GLY A 753 -20.08 -6.10 10.52
CA GLY A 753 -20.19 -6.78 11.81
C GLY A 753 -20.34 -8.30 11.70
N PHE A 754 -19.84 -9.03 12.71
CA PHE A 754 -19.88 -10.51 12.76
C PHE A 754 -21.28 -11.05 12.50
N HIS A 755 -22.31 -10.48 13.14
CA HIS A 755 -23.70 -10.91 12.99
C HIS A 755 -24.20 -10.89 11.53
N ALA A 756 -23.80 -9.90 10.72
CA ALA A 756 -24.20 -9.83 9.31
C ALA A 756 -23.50 -10.93 8.48
N VAL A 757 -22.22 -11.19 8.75
CA VAL A 757 -21.47 -12.30 8.15
C VAL A 757 -22.07 -13.65 8.54
N ASP A 758 -22.37 -13.86 9.82
CA ASP A 758 -22.92 -15.11 10.34
C ASP A 758 -24.29 -15.43 9.74
N VAL A 759 -25.19 -14.43 9.68
CA VAL A 759 -26.50 -14.55 9.02
C VAL A 759 -26.34 -14.82 7.52
N HIS A 760 -25.43 -14.13 6.84
CA HIS A 760 -25.22 -14.28 5.41
C HIS A 760 -24.63 -15.65 5.04
N VAL A 761 -23.61 -16.13 5.76
CA VAL A 761 -23.03 -17.45 5.55
C VAL A 761 -24.01 -18.55 5.96
N THR A 762 -24.80 -18.37 7.03
CA THR A 762 -25.91 -19.28 7.38
C THR A 762 -26.94 -19.38 6.26
N ASN A 763 -27.30 -18.26 5.62
CA ASN A 763 -28.20 -18.25 4.47
C ASN A 763 -27.59 -18.97 3.25
N VAL A 764 -26.27 -18.85 3.00
CA VAL A 764 -25.58 -19.62 1.96
C VAL A 764 -25.63 -21.12 2.27
N MET A 765 -25.29 -21.54 3.49
CA MET A 765 -25.32 -22.96 3.89
C MET A 765 -26.73 -23.54 3.81
N THR A 766 -27.74 -22.79 4.24
CA THR A 766 -29.17 -23.16 4.16
C THR A 766 -29.64 -23.27 2.71
N THR A 767 -29.20 -22.36 1.84
CA THR A 767 -29.48 -22.42 0.39
C THR A 767 -28.78 -23.62 -0.27
N TRP A 768 -27.56 -23.94 0.14
CA TRP A 768 -26.80 -25.10 -0.35
C TRP A 768 -27.49 -26.42 0.01
N ILE A 769 -27.82 -26.64 1.29
CA ILE A 769 -28.53 -27.86 1.71
C ILE A 769 -29.91 -27.95 1.06
N GLY A 770 -30.61 -26.82 0.86
CA GLY A 770 -31.86 -26.78 0.08
C GLY A 770 -31.72 -27.39 -1.33
N LYS A 771 -30.62 -27.07 -2.05
CA LYS A 771 -30.34 -27.67 -3.36
C LYS A 771 -29.99 -29.16 -3.27
N VAL A 772 -29.26 -29.60 -2.24
CA VAL A 772 -28.97 -31.03 -1.99
C VAL A 772 -30.27 -31.82 -1.76
N LEU A 773 -31.22 -31.26 -1.01
CA LEU A 773 -32.53 -31.86 -0.77
C LEU A 773 -33.36 -31.94 -2.05
N GLU A 774 -33.45 -30.84 -2.80
CA GLU A 774 -34.16 -30.77 -4.07
C GLU A 774 -33.62 -31.80 -5.08
N GLN A 775 -32.29 -31.96 -5.12
CA GLN A 775 -31.60 -32.92 -5.97
C GLN A 775 -31.81 -34.38 -5.51
N THR A 776 -31.74 -34.64 -4.20
CA THR A 776 -32.06 -35.96 -3.62
C THR A 776 -33.50 -36.37 -3.95
N CYS A 777 -34.44 -35.42 -3.89
CA CYS A 777 -35.83 -35.66 -4.29
C CYS A 777 -35.98 -35.92 -5.80
N ARG A 778 -35.22 -35.23 -6.68
CA ARG A 778 -35.19 -35.55 -8.11
C ARG A 778 -34.71 -36.97 -8.36
N GLU A 779 -33.60 -37.37 -7.77
CA GLU A 779 -33.01 -38.72 -7.96
C GLU A 779 -33.93 -39.84 -7.46
N LEU A 780 -34.64 -39.63 -6.35
CA LEU A 780 -35.67 -40.55 -5.86
C LEU A 780 -36.90 -40.62 -6.79
N LEU A 781 -37.30 -39.50 -7.41
CA LEU A 781 -38.41 -39.48 -8.38
C LEU A 781 -38.01 -40.07 -9.75
N GLU A 782 -36.76 -39.94 -10.16
CA GLU A 782 -36.25 -40.46 -11.44
C GLU A 782 -35.98 -41.97 -11.36
N SER A 783 -35.37 -42.45 -10.28
CA SER A 783 -35.22 -43.89 -10.02
C SER A 783 -36.55 -44.63 -9.85
N ALA A 784 -37.61 -43.93 -9.44
CA ALA A 784 -38.99 -44.44 -9.42
C ALA A 784 -39.71 -44.38 -10.79
N ARG A 785 -39.10 -43.84 -11.86
CA ARG A 785 -39.78 -43.57 -13.15
C ARG A 785 -39.34 -44.39 -14.34
N VAL A 786 -38.07 -44.82 -14.44
CA VAL A 786 -37.57 -45.46 -15.68
C VAL A 786 -36.67 -46.67 -15.41
N THR A 787 -37.11 -47.83 -15.90
CA THR A 787 -36.20 -48.92 -16.29
C THR A 787 -35.71 -48.62 -17.71
N GLU A 788 -34.38 -48.62 -17.91
CA GLU A 788 -33.68 -48.35 -19.18
C GLU A 788 -33.92 -46.98 -19.86
N VAL A 789 -32.89 -46.11 -19.83
CA VAL A 789 -32.32 -45.38 -20.99
C VAL A 789 -31.03 -44.66 -20.53
N SER A 790 -30.16 -44.30 -21.47
CA SER A 790 -28.77 -43.86 -21.20
C SER A 790 -28.65 -42.62 -20.30
N LYS A 791 -27.83 -42.73 -19.25
CA LYS A 791 -27.36 -41.60 -18.42
C LYS A 791 -26.75 -40.48 -19.26
N ARG A 792 -27.09 -39.24 -18.91
CA ARG A 792 -26.27 -38.05 -19.13
C ARG A 792 -26.14 -37.35 -17.78
N GLU A 793 -24.96 -37.42 -17.16
CA GLU A 793 -24.77 -37.03 -15.77
C GLU A 793 -24.48 -35.53 -15.64
N ASP A 794 -25.54 -34.72 -15.49
CA ASP A 794 -25.43 -33.30 -15.09
C ASP A 794 -25.11 -33.20 -13.58
N CYS A 795 -23.87 -33.54 -13.23
CA CYS A 795 -23.40 -33.62 -11.84
C CYS A 795 -23.22 -32.24 -11.20
N ARG A 796 -24.14 -31.84 -10.29
CA ARG A 796 -23.94 -30.73 -9.36
C ARG A 796 -24.55 -30.99 -7.98
N ILE A 797 -23.75 -30.66 -6.96
CA ILE A 797 -24.08 -30.55 -5.52
C ILE A 797 -24.42 -31.88 -4.81
N GLY A 798 -23.47 -32.39 -4.00
CA GLY A 798 -23.72 -33.39 -2.96
C GLY A 798 -23.69 -34.87 -3.38
N GLN A 799 -23.51 -35.18 -4.67
CA GLN A 799 -23.44 -36.56 -5.16
C GLN A 799 -22.09 -37.25 -4.95
N VAL A 800 -22.15 -38.57 -4.83
CA VAL A 800 -21.03 -39.51 -4.94
C VAL A 800 -21.29 -40.38 -6.17
N THR A 801 -20.34 -40.45 -7.11
CA THR A 801 -20.53 -41.26 -8.33
C THR A 801 -20.54 -42.76 -8.02
N SER A 802 -21.54 -43.46 -8.58
CA SER A 802 -21.83 -44.87 -8.30
C SER A 802 -21.10 -45.81 -9.27
N SER A 803 -19.93 -46.33 -8.89
CA SER A 803 -19.25 -47.41 -9.62
C SER A 803 -19.74 -48.79 -9.15
N SER A 804 -20.56 -49.45 -9.97
CA SER A 804 -20.85 -50.90 -9.99
C SER A 804 -20.99 -51.66 -8.66
N ALA A 805 -22.25 -51.98 -8.32
CA ALA A 805 -22.73 -53.22 -7.69
C ALA A 805 -21.95 -53.87 -6.53
N ASP A 806 -22.63 -54.00 -5.38
CA ASP A 806 -23.08 -55.34 -4.96
C ASP A 806 -24.49 -55.25 -4.33
N SER A 807 -25.10 -56.39 -3.99
CA SER A 807 -26.55 -56.57 -3.93
C SER A 807 -27.11 -57.05 -2.59
N LYS A 808 -28.41 -56.74 -2.39
CA LYS A 808 -29.42 -57.28 -1.43
C LYS A 808 -29.75 -56.41 -0.20
N GLY A 809 -31.05 -56.19 -0.03
CA GLY A 809 -31.69 -55.47 1.07
C GLY A 809 -33.08 -54.98 0.63
N GLU A 810 -34.11 -55.81 0.80
CA GLU A 810 -35.49 -55.48 0.40
C GLU A 810 -36.20 -54.52 1.40
N PRO A 811 -37.28 -53.83 0.97
CA PRO A 811 -37.80 -52.65 1.67
C PRO A 811 -38.83 -52.97 2.77
N LEU A 812 -39.04 -51.99 3.65
CA LEU A 812 -40.20 -51.91 4.55
C LEU A 812 -40.83 -50.52 4.45
N PHE A 813 -42.16 -50.48 4.30
CA PHE A 813 -42.96 -49.28 4.00
C PHE A 813 -43.69 -48.74 5.25
N LEU A 814 -43.82 -47.41 5.34
CA LEU A 814 -44.82 -46.65 6.12
C LEU A 814 -44.70 -46.74 7.67
N ALA A 815 -45.19 -45.77 8.47
CA ALA A 815 -46.24 -44.79 8.20
C ALA A 815 -46.12 -43.46 9.00
N ASN A 816 -46.89 -42.46 8.55
CA ASN A 816 -47.43 -41.28 9.27
C ASN A 816 -46.50 -40.13 9.72
N PHE A 817 -46.68 -39.00 9.01
CA PHE A 817 -46.53 -37.59 9.41
C PHE A 817 -45.24 -37.13 10.12
#